data_AF-A0A1Y3E9X5-F1
#
_entry.id   AF-A0A1Y3E9X5-F1
#
_cell.length_a   1.000
_cell.length_b   1.000
_cell.length_c   1.000
_cell.angle_alpha   90.00
_cell.angle_beta   90.00
_cell.angle_gamma   90.00
#
_symmetry.space_group_name_H-M   'P 1'
#
loop_
_entity.id
_entity.type
_entity.pdbx_description
1 polymer ?
#
loop_
_entity_poly.entity_id
_entity_poly.type
_entity_poly.pdbx_seq_one_letter_code
_entity_poly.pdbx_strand_id
1 'polypeptide(L)'
;MNEKKSFAMTNFSSVNVSNFQNGEKNFPLRKKDLDAGAKRVHMYGKELDGDHPGFKDNNYRKRRMEIAKIAQEFRYGDEIPDLQNDRLRAVYTQLKMLHQNYACKRYLRNFSKLEQQRLFSEEKVPQLKDVSNFLKDCTGFEIYPVEGYLSAKDFLAGLAFRVFHTTQYVRHPSDPFYSPEPDVCHELLGHVPMFADPEFAQLSQEIGLASLGASETDINNLAKNAYFVSLNIQDVIQHVRLFARTITRSLPVRYNAFIEEVEVLDNVEKLFQAIDNLKHEITCIKYVYHKYLYYIGNVIYEMSEFTKLNANYRSGIDECAIKFNEKYENVNFQGPWLSTNEDVTAFEKPFKCAILRNFLTGSNMNEYFHILRKEILDSKPVLKEKDLFKFYQTKDFSALSSPAVEKLKSVFYGPVKEWFSKVTGIPLDDRVALAAQVYSHGNYLLCHDDRVGGRRIAFILNFTENSWTPDDGGLLELLECETEQYPMKVKHTVVPSENVLTCFEVVLQSFHQVSEIRSKTKKRFSIQGWYHGSEIEYPMNLRSLSSLHQSIDEPIDMHDADLKSFINSAYLDKEVISWLNGTFEKESKMDLMNFFKDDVYNAMYREICSNSILWKIYGPMQKRLYYVAEKKAFNAESCPTVSKVISFLKSKLMFNYLAELTGLDNLAVNKDVYYLDLSVGCGCKEEIRKFGSGCYSLIDADECSNSENEMLLEAIFHLVPEEWDEKYGGVTIFHLGEADEDEHGDNEYALPEYVNESNLLPNLLTLVYRDRAVPTFVKYVTKDVEHLEIPYFVDFNIKYVESQSMDTE
;
A
#
# COMPACT_ATOMS: atom_id res chain seq x y z
N MET A 1 12.25 -9.19 17.17
CA MET A 1 11.33 -10.26 16.75
C MET A 1 11.71 -10.64 15.32
N ASN A 2 12.17 -11.87 15.11
CA ASN A 2 12.68 -12.36 13.82
C ASN A 2 11.52 -12.49 12.84
N GLU A 3 11.41 -11.57 11.87
CA GLU A 3 10.48 -11.67 10.75
C GLU A 3 10.81 -12.93 9.93
N LYS A 4 9.95 -13.95 10.06
CA LYS A 4 9.96 -15.14 9.20
C LYS A 4 9.46 -14.73 7.81
N LYS A 5 10.38 -14.31 6.93
CA LYS A 5 10.09 -14.09 5.51
C LYS A 5 9.80 -15.43 4.82
N SER A 6 8.52 -15.81 4.80
CA SER A 6 8.01 -16.91 3.97
C SER A 6 7.44 -16.32 2.68
N PHE A 7 8.29 -15.98 1.71
CA PHE A 7 7.81 -15.77 0.34
C PHE A 7 7.74 -17.14 -0.34
N ALA A 8 6.53 -17.71 -0.37
CA ALA A 8 6.29 -19.03 -0.93
C ALA A 8 6.35 -19.01 -2.47
N MET A 9 7.18 -19.91 -3.00
CA MET A 9 7.29 -20.29 -4.41
C MET A 9 6.05 -21.07 -4.92
N THR A 10 4.85 -20.67 -4.53
CA THR A 10 3.62 -21.31 -5.03
C THR A 10 3.38 -20.80 -6.45
N ASN A 11 3.91 -21.51 -7.44
CA ASN A 11 3.65 -21.20 -8.84
C ASN A 11 2.22 -21.67 -9.18
N PHE A 12 1.24 -20.77 -9.09
CA PHE A 12 -0.15 -21.06 -9.46
C PHE A 12 -0.32 -21.30 -10.98
N SER A 13 0.63 -20.85 -11.81
CA SER A 13 0.56 -20.97 -13.28
C SER A 13 0.73 -22.41 -13.80
N SER A 14 1.26 -23.34 -13.00
CA SER A 14 1.42 -24.76 -13.37
C SER A 14 0.39 -25.68 -12.70
N VAL A 15 -0.63 -25.10 -12.04
CA VAL A 15 -1.67 -25.87 -11.36
C VAL A 15 -2.72 -26.32 -12.37
N ASN A 16 -2.67 -27.60 -12.74
CA ASN A 16 -3.73 -28.20 -13.53
C ASN A 16 -4.86 -28.65 -12.60
N VAL A 17 -5.88 -27.80 -12.44
CA VAL A 17 -7.08 -27.99 -11.60
C VAL A 17 -7.78 -29.33 -11.87
N SER A 18 -7.66 -29.87 -13.08
CA SER A 18 -8.28 -31.15 -13.45
C SER A 18 -7.67 -32.39 -12.75
N ASN A 19 -6.51 -32.27 -12.10
CA ASN A 19 -5.84 -33.40 -11.41
C ASN A 19 -6.14 -33.49 -9.91
N PHE A 20 -6.96 -32.59 -9.34
CA PHE A 20 -7.21 -32.52 -7.90
C PHE A 20 -7.81 -33.80 -7.28
N GLN A 21 -8.47 -34.65 -8.07
CA GLN A 21 -9.19 -35.83 -7.55
C GLN A 21 -8.37 -37.14 -7.50
N ASN A 22 -7.18 -37.22 -8.12
CA ASN A 22 -6.45 -38.50 -8.31
C ASN A 22 -4.97 -38.50 -7.89
N GLY A 23 -4.46 -37.45 -7.24
CA GLY A 23 -3.05 -37.37 -6.84
C GLY A 23 -2.69 -38.22 -5.60
N GLU A 24 -1.78 -39.19 -5.73
CA GLU A 24 -1.24 -39.93 -4.57
C GLU A 24 -0.47 -38.99 -3.61
N LYS A 25 -0.89 -38.96 -2.34
CA LYS A 25 -0.24 -38.20 -1.25
C LYS A 25 0.95 -38.99 -0.68
N ASN A 26 1.98 -39.22 -1.49
CA ASN A 26 3.18 -39.99 -1.11
C ASN A 26 4.37 -39.09 -0.75
N PHE A 27 4.16 -38.14 0.17
CA PHE A 27 5.16 -37.23 0.72
C PHE A 27 4.74 -36.73 2.13
N PRO A 28 5.68 -36.34 3.01
CA PRO A 28 5.39 -35.90 4.37
C PRO A 28 4.60 -34.59 4.42
N LEU A 29 3.66 -34.47 5.36
CA LEU A 29 2.89 -33.26 5.61
C LEU A 29 3.30 -32.57 6.92
N ARG A 30 3.88 -33.32 7.85
CA ARG A 30 4.33 -32.86 9.17
C ARG A 30 5.75 -33.34 9.43
N LYS A 31 6.48 -32.65 10.30
CA LYS A 31 7.85 -33.06 10.68
C LYS A 31 7.95 -34.49 11.19
N LYS A 32 6.95 -34.96 11.96
CA LYS A 32 6.86 -36.35 12.44
C LYS A 32 6.76 -37.40 11.32
N ASP A 33 6.29 -37.01 10.13
CA ASP A 33 6.16 -37.94 9.00
C ASP A 33 7.54 -38.26 8.39
N LEU A 34 8.57 -37.46 8.71
CA LEU A 34 9.96 -37.70 8.28
C LEU A 34 10.54 -38.98 8.88
N ASP A 35 10.04 -39.45 10.03
CA ASP A 35 10.48 -40.69 10.69
C ASP A 35 10.41 -41.91 9.76
N ALA A 36 9.44 -41.95 8.85
CA ALA A 36 9.29 -43.04 7.90
C ALA A 36 10.39 -43.01 6.82
N GLY A 37 10.76 -41.81 6.36
CA GLY A 37 11.82 -41.59 5.37
C GLY A 37 13.22 -41.79 5.94
N ALA A 38 13.47 -41.28 7.14
CA ALA A 38 14.76 -41.37 7.82
C ALA A 38 15.22 -42.82 8.08
N LYS A 39 14.30 -43.80 8.08
CA LYS A 39 14.59 -45.23 8.27
C LYS A 39 14.89 -45.99 6.98
N ARG A 40 14.61 -45.40 5.81
CA ARG A 40 14.87 -46.01 4.50
C ARG A 40 16.32 -45.75 4.05
N VAL A 41 17.26 -46.33 4.77
CA VAL A 41 18.69 -46.23 4.44
C VAL A 41 19.05 -47.22 3.34
N HIS A 42 19.63 -46.73 2.25
CA HIS A 42 19.97 -47.55 1.08
C HIS A 42 21.42 -48.05 1.08
N MET A 43 22.35 -47.32 1.70
CA MET A 43 23.79 -47.66 1.75
C MET A 43 24.45 -47.17 3.04
N TYR A 44 25.55 -47.83 3.43
CA TYR A 44 26.41 -47.47 4.56
C TYR A 44 25.68 -47.32 5.91
N GLY A 45 24.71 -48.20 6.18
CA GLY A 45 24.07 -48.30 7.49
C GLY A 45 24.90 -49.13 8.47
N LYS A 46 24.47 -50.37 8.75
CA LYS A 46 25.17 -51.30 9.66
C LYS A 46 26.42 -51.94 9.06
N GLU A 47 26.46 -52.09 7.74
CA GLU A 47 27.51 -52.83 7.02
C GLU A 47 28.45 -51.88 6.27
N LEU A 48 29.71 -52.28 6.17
CA LEU A 48 30.79 -51.55 5.48
C LEU A 48 31.29 -52.39 4.32
N ASP A 49 31.68 -51.74 3.23
CA ASP A 49 32.28 -52.39 2.07
C ASP A 49 33.67 -52.96 2.40
N GLY A 50 34.11 -53.97 1.64
CA GLY A 50 35.37 -54.70 1.90
C GLY A 50 36.64 -53.85 1.79
N ASP A 51 36.58 -52.73 1.05
CA ASP A 51 37.63 -51.73 0.87
C ASP A 51 37.53 -50.55 1.85
N HIS A 52 36.47 -50.49 2.67
CA HIS A 52 36.31 -49.45 3.67
C HIS A 52 37.43 -49.55 4.74
N PRO A 53 38.11 -48.45 5.12
CA PRO A 53 39.25 -48.48 6.06
C PRO A 53 38.94 -49.16 7.41
N GLY A 54 37.73 -48.97 7.92
CA GLY A 54 37.22 -49.59 9.14
C GLY A 54 36.67 -51.02 9.01
N PHE A 55 36.68 -51.66 7.83
CA PHE A 55 36.08 -52.99 7.62
C PHE A 55 36.68 -54.08 8.54
N LYS A 56 38.00 -53.99 8.78
CA LYS A 56 38.75 -54.92 9.64
C LYS A 56 38.89 -54.45 11.09
N ASP A 57 38.41 -53.25 11.42
CA ASP A 57 38.45 -52.71 12.78
C ASP A 57 37.15 -53.02 13.53
N ASN A 58 37.21 -54.02 14.41
CA ASN A 58 36.05 -54.46 15.20
C ASN A 58 35.55 -53.38 16.18
N ASN A 59 36.43 -52.52 16.70
CA ASN A 59 36.03 -51.46 17.63
C ASN A 59 35.31 -50.34 16.89
N TYR A 60 35.81 -49.95 15.73
CA TYR A 60 35.15 -48.98 14.84
C TYR A 60 33.76 -49.47 14.41
N ARG A 61 33.66 -50.73 13.96
CA ARG A 61 32.39 -51.35 13.57
C ARG A 61 31.38 -51.43 14.72
N LYS A 62 31.83 -51.80 15.91
CA LYS A 62 30.97 -51.84 17.11
C LYS A 62 30.38 -50.45 17.41
N ARG A 63 31.21 -49.41 17.39
CA ARG A 63 30.76 -48.04 17.61
C ARG A 63 29.78 -47.58 16.53
N ARG A 64 30.07 -47.86 15.26
CA ARG A 64 29.14 -47.54 14.16
C ARG A 64 27.78 -48.24 14.32
N MET A 65 27.76 -49.50 14.78
CA MET A 65 26.51 -50.21 15.08
C MET A 65 25.73 -49.56 16.24
N GLU A 66 26.41 -49.06 17.27
CA GLU A 66 25.77 -48.34 18.37
C GLU A 66 25.14 -47.02 17.89
N ILE A 67 25.87 -46.25 17.07
CA ILE A 67 25.37 -45.00 16.47
C ILE A 67 24.18 -45.26 15.53
N ALA A 68 24.29 -46.29 14.69
CA ALA A 68 23.22 -46.72 13.78
C ALA A 68 21.95 -47.10 14.55
N LYS A 69 22.10 -47.85 15.66
CA LYS A 69 20.98 -48.23 16.52
C LYS A 69 20.28 -47.01 17.11
N ILE A 70 21.05 -46.04 17.62
CA ILE A 70 20.52 -44.79 18.16
C ILE A 70 19.72 -44.02 17.10
N ALA A 71 20.26 -43.90 15.88
CA ALA A 71 19.57 -43.21 14.78
C ALA A 71 18.28 -43.94 14.35
N GLN A 72 18.26 -45.28 14.37
CA GLN A 72 17.06 -46.08 14.06
C GLN A 72 15.97 -45.98 15.13
N GLU A 73 16.35 -45.85 16.40
CA GLU A 73 15.43 -45.71 17.53
C GLU A 73 14.89 -44.29 17.66
N PHE A 74 15.64 -43.28 17.22
CA PHE A 74 15.24 -41.86 17.24
C PHE A 74 13.94 -41.60 16.47
N ARG A 75 13.06 -40.78 17.06
CA ARG A 75 11.84 -40.25 16.46
C ARG A 75 11.85 -38.73 16.55
N TYR A 76 11.18 -38.08 15.60
CA TYR A 76 11.03 -36.62 15.65
C TYR A 76 10.37 -36.19 16.97
N GLY A 77 11.04 -35.30 17.71
CA GLY A 77 10.62 -34.84 19.04
C GLY A 77 11.43 -35.46 20.18
N ASP A 78 12.17 -36.55 19.94
CA ASP A 78 13.13 -37.06 20.90
C ASP A 78 14.32 -36.11 21.05
N GLU A 79 14.94 -36.12 22.22
CA GLU A 79 16.20 -35.41 22.43
C GLU A 79 17.36 -36.18 21.78
N ILE A 80 18.16 -35.50 20.94
CA ILE A 80 19.30 -36.13 20.27
C ILE A 80 20.37 -36.47 21.33
N PRO A 81 20.78 -37.75 21.48
CA PRO A 81 21.72 -38.14 22.52
C PRO A 81 23.15 -37.72 22.20
N ASP A 82 23.91 -37.38 23.24
CA ASP A 82 25.35 -37.15 23.14
C ASP A 82 26.10 -38.45 22.85
N LEU A 83 27.07 -38.39 21.95
CA LEU A 83 27.90 -39.51 21.55
C LEU A 83 29.37 -39.27 21.89
N GLN A 84 30.03 -40.30 22.43
CA GLN A 84 31.48 -40.32 22.58
C GLN A 84 32.13 -40.72 21.26
N ASN A 85 32.75 -39.74 20.59
CA ASN A 85 33.39 -39.90 19.29
C ASN A 85 34.90 -39.61 19.34
N ASP A 86 35.63 -40.13 18.35
CA ASP A 86 37.09 -39.90 18.22
C ASP A 86 37.39 -38.45 17.83
N ARG A 87 38.61 -37.99 18.11
CA ARG A 87 39.02 -36.59 17.91
C ARG A 87 39.15 -36.24 16.43
N LEU A 88 38.70 -35.03 16.07
CA LEU A 88 38.74 -34.50 14.70
C LEU A 88 39.88 -33.52 14.42
N ARG A 89 40.86 -33.43 15.33
CA ARG A 89 41.89 -32.37 15.33
C ARG A 89 42.58 -32.21 13.97
N ALA A 90 43.06 -33.30 13.37
CA ALA A 90 43.79 -33.24 12.11
C ALA A 90 42.94 -32.67 10.95
N VAL A 91 41.68 -33.11 10.85
CA VAL A 91 40.73 -32.66 9.83
C VAL A 91 40.33 -31.21 10.06
N TYR A 92 40.01 -30.89 11.31
CA TYR A 92 39.57 -29.55 11.70
C TYR A 92 40.64 -28.51 11.41
N THR A 93 41.89 -28.74 11.86
CA THR A 93 42.99 -27.80 11.65
C THR A 93 43.27 -27.60 10.15
N GLN A 94 43.27 -28.70 9.36
CA GLN A 94 43.50 -28.61 7.91
C GLN A 94 42.38 -27.88 7.19
N LEU A 95 41.12 -28.24 7.45
CA LEU A 95 39.96 -27.59 6.82
C LEU A 95 39.86 -26.12 7.23
N LYS A 96 40.16 -25.77 8.49
CA LYS A 96 40.16 -24.38 8.93
C LYS A 96 41.14 -23.52 8.14
N MET A 97 42.35 -24.02 7.86
CA MET A 97 43.31 -23.32 7.01
C MET A 97 42.82 -23.17 5.56
N LEU A 98 42.23 -24.23 5.00
CA LEU A 98 41.70 -24.21 3.64
C LEU A 98 40.48 -23.28 3.50
N HIS A 99 39.57 -23.29 4.47
CA HIS A 99 38.38 -22.43 4.46
C HIS A 99 38.76 -20.94 4.42
N GLN A 100 39.82 -20.52 5.12
CA GLN A 100 40.28 -19.12 5.06
C GLN A 100 40.65 -18.67 3.64
N ASN A 101 41.13 -19.60 2.81
CA ASN A 101 41.56 -19.29 1.44
C ASN A 101 40.45 -19.48 0.40
N TYR A 102 39.52 -20.41 0.63
CA TYR A 102 38.58 -20.87 -0.40
C TYR A 102 37.10 -20.70 -0.05
N ALA A 103 36.73 -20.63 1.23
CA ALA A 103 35.34 -20.51 1.62
C ALA A 103 34.83 -19.07 1.46
N CYS A 104 33.54 -18.92 1.16
CA CYS A 104 32.94 -17.61 1.02
C CYS A 104 32.85 -16.87 2.37
N LYS A 105 32.74 -15.54 2.33
CA LYS A 105 32.65 -14.70 3.53
C LYS A 105 31.49 -15.10 4.47
N ARG A 106 30.37 -15.56 3.91
CA ARG A 106 29.19 -15.98 4.68
C ARG A 106 29.48 -17.24 5.49
N TYR A 107 30.09 -18.25 4.86
CA TYR A 107 30.56 -19.45 5.52
C TYR A 107 31.51 -19.10 6.67
N LEU A 108 32.56 -18.30 6.41
CA LEU A 108 33.57 -17.93 7.41
C LEU A 108 32.97 -17.17 8.62
N ARG A 109 32.01 -16.28 8.37
CA ARG A 109 31.29 -15.55 9.41
C ARG A 109 30.54 -16.51 10.34
N ASN A 110 29.80 -17.47 9.79
CA ASN A 110 29.00 -18.39 10.59
C ASN A 110 29.84 -19.47 11.26
N PHE A 111 30.90 -19.95 10.58
CA PHE A 111 31.92 -20.82 11.18
C PHE A 111 32.54 -20.15 12.43
N SER A 112 32.87 -18.87 12.34
CA SER A 112 33.42 -18.12 13.49
C SER A 112 32.43 -18.02 14.66
N LYS A 113 31.13 -17.89 14.40
CA LYS A 113 30.10 -17.90 15.46
C LYS A 113 30.01 -19.26 16.17
N LEU A 114 30.07 -20.35 15.41
CA LEU A 114 30.09 -21.72 15.94
C LEU A 114 31.32 -21.94 16.83
N GLU A 115 32.48 -21.40 16.48
CA GLU A 115 33.68 -21.43 17.34
C GLU A 115 33.53 -20.57 18.60
N GLN A 116 32.98 -19.36 18.48
CA GLN A 116 32.77 -18.45 19.62
C GLN A 116 31.83 -19.05 20.67
N GLN A 117 30.81 -19.79 20.22
CA GLN A 117 29.90 -20.52 21.10
C GLN A 117 30.46 -21.88 21.57
N ARG A 118 31.70 -22.21 21.21
CA ARG A 118 32.38 -23.48 21.55
C ARG A 118 31.67 -24.72 21.03
N LEU A 119 30.84 -24.58 20.01
CA LEU A 119 30.17 -25.69 19.34
C LEU A 119 31.17 -26.42 18.42
N PHE A 120 32.02 -25.66 17.75
CA PHE A 120 33.12 -26.16 16.93
C PHE A 120 34.46 -25.93 17.63
N SER A 121 35.29 -26.97 17.70
CA SER A 121 36.62 -26.91 18.31
C SER A 121 37.53 -28.00 17.77
N GLU A 122 38.84 -27.82 17.95
CA GLU A 122 39.85 -28.86 17.66
C GLU A 122 39.81 -30.05 18.63
N GLU A 123 39.23 -29.85 19.82
CA GLU A 123 39.36 -30.80 20.94
C GLU A 123 38.20 -31.79 21.05
N LYS A 124 37.00 -31.40 20.61
CA LYS A 124 35.76 -32.19 20.74
C LYS A 124 34.99 -32.23 19.41
N VAL A 125 34.40 -33.40 19.12
CA VAL A 125 33.43 -33.55 18.03
C VAL A 125 32.15 -32.76 18.37
N PRO A 126 31.66 -31.90 17.46
CA PRO A 126 30.42 -31.18 17.69
C PRO A 126 29.25 -32.16 17.92
N GLN A 127 28.46 -31.91 18.97
CA GLN A 127 27.29 -32.72 19.28
C GLN A 127 26.09 -32.22 18.47
N LEU A 128 25.33 -33.14 17.86
CA LEU A 128 24.21 -32.77 17.00
C LEU A 128 23.15 -31.97 17.73
N LYS A 129 22.86 -32.29 19.00
CA LYS A 129 21.91 -31.55 19.84
C LYS A 129 22.26 -30.06 19.93
N ASP A 130 23.50 -29.75 20.30
CA ASP A 130 23.94 -28.37 20.50
C ASP A 130 23.96 -27.59 19.18
N VAL A 131 24.40 -28.24 18.09
CA VAL A 131 24.40 -27.64 16.76
C VAL A 131 22.98 -27.43 16.22
N SER A 132 22.07 -28.37 16.48
CA SER A 132 20.65 -28.26 16.11
C SER A 132 19.98 -27.08 16.82
N ASN A 133 20.24 -26.89 18.12
CA ASN A 133 19.73 -25.76 18.87
C ASN A 133 20.23 -24.43 18.29
N PHE A 134 21.52 -24.36 17.95
CA PHE A 134 22.10 -23.19 17.30
C PHE A 134 21.45 -22.86 15.95
N LEU A 135 21.23 -23.87 15.10
CA LEU A 135 20.56 -23.69 13.81
C LEU A 135 19.09 -23.26 14.00
N LYS A 136 18.41 -23.80 15.01
CA LYS A 136 17.02 -23.46 15.32
C LYS A 136 16.89 -21.98 15.69
N ASP A 137 17.82 -21.47 16.50
CA ASP A 137 17.87 -20.05 16.88
C ASP A 137 18.22 -19.13 15.69
N CYS A 138 19.10 -19.58 14.80
CA CYS A 138 19.59 -18.77 13.69
C CYS A 138 18.60 -18.71 12.52
N THR A 139 18.11 -19.86 12.08
CA THR A 139 17.34 -20.01 10.83
C THR A 139 16.16 -20.96 10.98
N GLY A 140 15.87 -21.49 12.17
CA GLY A 140 14.82 -22.48 12.37
C GLY A 140 15.13 -23.84 11.77
N PHE A 141 16.38 -24.08 11.32
CA PHE A 141 16.83 -25.40 10.88
C PHE A 141 17.10 -26.31 12.07
N GLU A 142 16.80 -27.58 11.92
CA GLU A 142 17.02 -28.62 12.93
C GLU A 142 17.77 -29.79 12.31
N ILE A 143 18.51 -30.53 13.12
CA ILE A 143 19.23 -31.72 12.67
C ILE A 143 18.42 -32.97 13.02
N TYR A 144 18.34 -33.92 12.09
CA TYR A 144 17.77 -35.24 12.31
C TYR A 144 18.86 -36.32 12.15
N PRO A 145 19.18 -37.11 13.18
CA PRO A 145 20.19 -38.14 13.08
C PRO A 145 19.73 -39.30 12.18
N VAL A 146 20.56 -39.69 11.21
CA VAL A 146 20.29 -40.82 10.32
C VAL A 146 21.43 -41.84 10.36
N GLU A 147 21.08 -43.09 10.09
CA GLU A 147 22.03 -44.21 10.14
C GLU A 147 23.03 -44.19 8.95
N GLY A 148 22.60 -43.69 7.79
CA GLY A 148 23.38 -43.72 6.55
C GLY A 148 22.67 -42.99 5.41
N TYR A 149 22.97 -43.36 4.16
CA TYR A 149 22.44 -42.68 2.98
C TYR A 149 20.94 -42.83 2.80
N LEU A 150 20.24 -41.70 2.70
CA LEU A 150 18.85 -41.61 2.30
C LEU A 150 18.70 -41.51 0.78
N SER A 151 17.51 -41.84 0.27
CA SER A 151 17.14 -41.49 -1.10
C SER A 151 17.10 -39.96 -1.27
N ALA A 152 17.32 -39.47 -2.49
CA ALA A 152 17.20 -38.04 -2.79
C ALA A 152 15.80 -37.49 -2.41
N LYS A 153 14.76 -38.32 -2.59
CA LYS A 153 13.38 -38.00 -2.19
C LYS A 153 13.28 -37.76 -0.69
N ASP A 154 13.78 -38.69 0.12
CA ASP A 154 13.66 -38.61 1.59
C ASP A 154 14.53 -37.51 2.19
N PHE A 155 15.72 -37.31 1.62
CA PHE A 155 16.62 -36.22 2.04
C PHE A 155 16.02 -34.84 1.75
N LEU A 156 15.59 -34.59 0.51
CA LEU A 156 15.03 -33.30 0.10
C LEU A 156 13.71 -32.99 0.81
N ALA A 157 12.89 -34.01 1.10
CA ALA A 157 11.67 -33.84 1.87
C ALA A 157 11.96 -33.26 3.27
N GLY A 158 13.08 -33.61 3.92
CA GLY A 158 13.50 -33.02 5.18
C GLY A 158 13.72 -31.50 5.07
N LEU A 159 14.36 -31.04 3.99
CA LEU A 159 14.64 -29.62 3.79
C LEU A 159 13.37 -28.77 3.73
N ALA A 160 12.25 -29.32 3.24
CA ALA A 160 10.95 -28.63 3.19
C ALA A 160 10.49 -28.16 4.58
N PHE A 161 10.88 -28.91 5.62
CA PHE A 161 10.57 -28.64 7.02
C PHE A 161 11.72 -27.97 7.77
N ARG A 162 12.75 -27.49 7.06
CA ARG A 162 14.03 -27.03 7.63
C ARG A 162 14.71 -28.11 8.48
N VAL A 163 14.59 -29.37 8.08
CA VAL A 163 15.25 -30.49 8.76
C VAL A 163 16.39 -31.01 7.90
N PHE A 164 17.60 -30.99 8.46
CA PHE A 164 18.79 -31.52 7.82
C PHE A 164 19.14 -32.90 8.39
N HIS A 165 19.13 -33.93 7.55
CA HIS A 165 19.51 -35.28 7.96
C HIS A 165 21.03 -35.38 8.06
N THR A 166 21.54 -35.92 9.16
CA THR A 166 22.99 -35.96 9.44
C THR A 166 23.41 -37.30 10.02
N THR A 167 24.49 -37.87 9.51
CA THR A 167 25.16 -39.02 10.10
C THR A 167 26.04 -38.59 11.28
N GLN A 168 26.28 -39.50 12.22
CA GLN A 168 26.97 -39.18 13.48
C GLN A 168 28.33 -39.89 13.67
N TYR A 169 28.69 -40.77 12.75
CA TYR A 169 30.00 -41.43 12.81
C TYR A 169 31.09 -40.49 12.30
N VAL A 170 32.30 -40.71 12.80
CA VAL A 170 33.53 -40.03 12.38
C VAL A 170 34.30 -40.97 11.45
N ARG A 171 34.86 -40.45 10.36
CA ARG A 171 35.76 -41.18 9.46
C ARG A 171 36.88 -41.92 10.20
N HIS A 172 37.39 -43.00 9.61
CA HIS A 172 38.37 -43.87 10.26
C HIS A 172 39.75 -43.17 10.43
N PRO A 173 40.42 -43.28 11.60
CA PRO A 173 41.65 -42.54 11.88
C PRO A 173 42.87 -42.97 11.05
N SER A 174 42.84 -44.14 10.41
CA SER A 174 43.92 -44.57 9.50
C SER A 174 43.98 -43.75 8.21
N ASP A 175 42.88 -43.08 7.85
CA ASP A 175 42.80 -42.21 6.68
C ASP A 175 41.97 -40.96 7.03
N PRO A 176 42.53 -40.02 7.80
CA PRO A 176 41.76 -38.90 8.35
C PRO A 176 41.27 -37.91 7.27
N PHE A 177 41.82 -37.93 6.06
CA PHE A 177 41.46 -36.97 5.02
C PHE A 177 40.46 -37.53 4.01
N TYR A 178 40.03 -38.78 4.16
CA TYR A 178 39.10 -39.44 3.25
C TYR A 178 38.05 -40.27 4.01
N SER A 179 36.85 -40.35 3.45
CA SER A 179 35.76 -41.19 3.91
C SER A 179 34.93 -41.59 2.69
N PRO A 180 34.66 -42.89 2.45
CA PRO A 180 33.80 -43.33 1.36
C PRO A 180 32.36 -42.77 1.46
N GLU A 181 31.89 -42.59 2.69
CA GLU A 181 30.56 -42.10 3.03
C GLU A 181 30.60 -40.73 3.76
N PRO A 182 29.52 -39.92 3.75
CA PRO A 182 29.48 -38.65 4.46
C PRO A 182 29.49 -38.93 5.96
N ASP A 183 30.51 -38.41 6.62
CA ASP A 183 30.67 -38.51 8.06
C ASP A 183 30.29 -37.18 8.73
N VAL A 184 30.27 -37.17 10.07
CA VAL A 184 29.92 -35.97 10.84
C VAL A 184 30.77 -34.74 10.48
N CYS A 185 32.00 -34.93 9.99
CA CYS A 185 32.83 -33.82 9.51
C CYS A 185 32.28 -33.24 8.20
N HIS A 186 31.94 -34.09 7.23
CA HIS A 186 31.32 -33.65 5.98
C HIS A 186 30.03 -32.87 6.28
N GLU A 187 29.18 -33.43 7.15
CA GLU A 187 27.88 -32.85 7.43
C GLU A 187 27.98 -31.54 8.21
N LEU A 188 28.70 -31.55 9.33
CA LEU A 188 28.76 -30.40 10.22
C LEU A 188 29.73 -29.34 9.73
N LEU A 189 30.97 -29.72 9.39
CA LEU A 189 31.93 -28.72 8.93
C LEU A 189 31.62 -28.28 7.50
N GLY A 190 31.03 -29.13 6.65
CA GLY A 190 30.67 -28.77 5.28
C GLY A 190 29.44 -27.88 5.19
N HIS A 191 28.32 -28.26 5.83
CA HIS A 191 27.02 -27.66 5.52
C HIS A 191 26.46 -26.73 6.60
N VAL A 192 26.66 -27.03 7.88
CA VAL A 192 26.05 -26.27 9.00
C VAL A 192 26.35 -24.76 8.97
N PRO A 193 27.58 -24.29 8.67
CA PRO A 193 27.83 -22.86 8.58
C PRO A 193 26.97 -22.15 7.52
N MET A 194 26.61 -22.85 6.44
CA MET A 194 25.70 -22.32 5.43
C MET A 194 24.23 -22.41 5.85
N PHE A 195 23.80 -23.46 6.54
CA PHE A 195 22.44 -23.51 7.10
C PHE A 195 22.19 -22.44 8.18
N ALA A 196 23.24 -21.90 8.80
CA ALA A 196 23.15 -20.74 9.68
C ALA A 196 23.02 -19.39 8.92
N ASP A 197 23.13 -19.38 7.59
CA ASP A 197 22.88 -18.21 6.75
C ASP A 197 21.39 -18.16 6.34
N PRO A 198 20.65 -17.08 6.64
CA PRO A 198 19.21 -17.02 6.40
C PRO A 198 18.81 -17.22 4.93
N GLU A 199 19.57 -16.67 3.98
CA GLU A 199 19.25 -16.81 2.55
C GLU A 199 19.49 -18.23 2.05
N PHE A 200 20.58 -18.87 2.49
CA PHE A 200 20.87 -20.26 2.13
C PHE A 200 19.88 -21.24 2.77
N ALA A 201 19.50 -21.00 4.03
CA ALA A 201 18.45 -21.76 4.70
C ALA A 201 17.11 -21.66 3.96
N GLN A 202 16.74 -20.45 3.55
CA GLN A 202 15.51 -20.23 2.77
C GLN A 202 15.56 -20.94 1.42
N LEU A 203 16.67 -20.83 0.69
CA LEU A 203 16.87 -21.54 -0.58
C LEU A 203 16.78 -23.06 -0.39
N SER A 204 17.39 -23.59 0.66
CA SER A 204 17.35 -25.03 0.95
C SER A 204 15.93 -25.50 1.23
N GLN A 205 15.14 -24.72 1.97
CA GLN A 205 13.73 -25.02 2.19
C GLN A 205 12.91 -24.94 0.90
N GLU A 206 13.16 -23.93 0.07
CA GLU A 206 12.54 -23.77 -1.25
C GLU A 206 12.79 -25.00 -2.14
N ILE A 207 14.02 -25.52 -2.16
CA ILE A 207 14.38 -26.78 -2.86
C ILE A 207 13.60 -27.96 -2.27
N GLY A 208 13.55 -28.07 -0.94
CA GLY A 208 12.81 -29.13 -0.27
C GLY A 208 11.32 -29.11 -0.62
N LEU A 209 10.68 -27.95 -0.55
CA LEU A 209 9.28 -27.77 -0.96
C LEU A 209 9.07 -28.08 -2.44
N ALA A 210 10.08 -27.85 -3.29
CA ALA A 210 10.01 -28.19 -4.69
C ALA A 210 10.02 -29.71 -4.98
N SER A 211 10.61 -30.49 -4.07
CA SER A 211 10.66 -31.95 -4.18
C SER A 211 9.34 -32.65 -3.81
N LEU A 212 8.47 -32.01 -3.02
CA LEU A 212 7.24 -32.62 -2.53
C LEU A 212 6.24 -32.82 -3.68
N GLY A 213 5.86 -34.08 -3.93
CA GLY A 213 4.93 -34.44 -5.01
C GLY A 213 5.51 -34.35 -6.42
N ALA A 214 6.82 -34.16 -6.56
CA ALA A 214 7.53 -34.18 -7.84
C ALA A 214 7.80 -35.62 -8.33
N SER A 215 7.98 -35.78 -9.65
CA SER A 215 8.35 -37.07 -10.24
C SER A 215 9.76 -37.50 -9.81
N GLU A 216 10.06 -38.81 -9.86
CA GLU A 216 11.41 -39.30 -9.51
C GLU A 216 12.49 -38.74 -10.43
N THR A 217 12.17 -38.51 -11.71
CA THR A 217 13.05 -37.83 -12.67
C THR A 217 13.35 -36.40 -12.23
N ASP A 218 12.32 -35.65 -11.81
CA ASP A 218 12.48 -34.27 -11.36
C ASP A 218 13.20 -34.17 -10.02
N ILE A 219 12.96 -35.10 -9.10
CA ILE A 219 13.71 -35.21 -7.83
C ILE A 219 15.19 -35.45 -8.10
N ASN A 220 15.51 -36.38 -9.01
CA ASN A 220 16.90 -36.66 -9.39
C ASN A 220 17.55 -35.47 -10.10
N ASN A 221 16.82 -34.78 -10.96
CA ASN A 221 17.31 -33.56 -11.60
C ASN A 221 17.50 -32.44 -10.58
N LEU A 222 16.58 -32.26 -9.64
CA LEU A 222 16.69 -31.26 -8.56
C LEU A 222 17.87 -31.58 -7.66
N ALA A 223 18.08 -32.84 -7.28
CA ALA A 223 19.22 -33.28 -6.48
C ALA A 223 20.57 -33.09 -7.22
N LYS A 224 20.61 -33.30 -8.54
CA LYS A 224 21.81 -33.07 -9.37
C LYS A 224 22.07 -31.58 -9.62
N ASN A 225 21.00 -30.83 -9.91
CA ASN A 225 21.07 -29.42 -10.28
C ASN A 225 21.16 -28.49 -9.06
N ALA A 226 20.76 -28.90 -7.85
CA ALA A 226 20.89 -28.10 -6.63
C ALA A 226 22.36 -27.76 -6.27
N TYR A 227 23.33 -28.47 -6.85
CA TYR A 227 24.76 -28.23 -6.69
C TYR A 227 25.32 -27.46 -7.90
N PHE A 228 24.95 -26.19 -8.02
CA PHE A 228 25.52 -25.30 -9.05
C PHE A 228 26.92 -24.82 -8.65
N VAL A 229 27.84 -24.78 -9.62
CA VAL A 229 28.99 -23.86 -9.55
C VAL A 229 28.48 -22.49 -10.00
N SER A 230 28.35 -21.57 -9.04
CA SER A 230 27.94 -20.18 -9.30
C SER A 230 28.88 -19.21 -8.62
N LEU A 231 29.06 -18.04 -9.23
CA LEU A 231 29.87 -16.95 -8.69
C LEU A 231 29.13 -16.16 -7.60
N ASN A 232 27.80 -16.27 -7.54
CA ASN A 232 26.99 -15.65 -6.48
C ASN A 232 25.73 -16.47 -6.16
N ILE A 233 25.20 -16.28 -4.93
CA ILE A 233 24.03 -17.01 -4.42
C ILE A 233 22.71 -16.56 -5.05
N GLN A 234 22.65 -15.32 -5.54
CA GLN A 234 21.42 -14.77 -6.11
C GLN A 234 21.07 -15.42 -7.45
N ASP A 235 22.07 -15.68 -8.29
CA ASP A 235 21.94 -16.42 -9.54
C ASP A 235 21.47 -17.85 -9.27
N VAL A 236 21.99 -18.49 -8.21
CA VAL A 236 21.53 -19.82 -7.79
C VAL A 236 20.06 -19.79 -7.40
N ILE A 237 19.66 -18.80 -6.58
CA ILE A 237 18.26 -18.62 -6.18
C ILE A 237 17.37 -18.44 -7.42
N GLN A 238 17.75 -17.59 -8.36
CA GLN A 238 16.98 -17.36 -9.58
C GLN A 238 16.89 -18.62 -10.46
N HIS A 239 17.99 -19.33 -10.67
CA HIS A 239 18.00 -20.56 -11.46
C HIS A 239 17.17 -21.68 -10.82
N VAL A 240 17.30 -21.88 -9.51
CA VAL A 240 16.48 -22.85 -8.78
C VAL A 240 15.01 -22.48 -8.88
N ARG A 241 14.66 -21.20 -8.77
CA ARG A 241 13.27 -20.74 -8.93
C ARG A 241 12.74 -20.96 -10.34
N LEU A 242 13.53 -20.67 -11.37
CA LEU A 242 13.16 -20.92 -12.77
C LEU A 242 13.01 -22.42 -13.05
N PHE A 243 13.90 -23.26 -12.53
CA PHE A 243 13.80 -24.72 -12.65
C PHE A 243 12.61 -25.28 -11.86
N ALA A 244 12.35 -24.79 -10.66
CA ALA A 244 11.19 -25.21 -9.87
C ALA A 244 9.86 -24.93 -10.59
N ARG A 245 9.81 -23.92 -11.47
CA ARG A 245 8.64 -23.66 -12.34
C ARG A 245 8.44 -24.70 -13.44
N THR A 246 9.48 -25.44 -13.83
CA THR A 246 9.37 -26.51 -14.84
C THR A 246 8.95 -27.85 -14.23
N ILE A 247 8.98 -27.99 -12.90
CA ILE A 247 8.60 -29.23 -12.21
C ILE A 247 7.08 -29.38 -12.21
N THR A 248 6.59 -30.40 -12.88
CA THR A 248 5.17 -30.79 -12.81
C THR A 248 4.91 -31.59 -11.53
N ARG A 249 3.89 -31.20 -10.76
CA ARG A 249 3.50 -31.87 -9.51
C ARG A 249 2.09 -32.40 -9.60
N SER A 250 1.83 -33.49 -8.87
CA SER A 250 0.47 -34.03 -8.76
C SER A 250 -0.47 -33.10 -7.99
N LEU A 251 0.05 -32.37 -6.99
CA LEU A 251 -0.72 -31.46 -6.13
C LEU A 251 0.10 -30.22 -5.75
N PRO A 252 -0.48 -29.01 -5.76
CA PRO A 252 0.16 -27.81 -5.23
C PRO A 252 0.26 -27.87 -3.70
N VAL A 253 1.38 -27.42 -3.15
CA VAL A 253 1.67 -27.44 -1.71
C VAL A 253 2.21 -26.11 -1.22
N ARG A 254 1.87 -25.75 0.01
CA ARG A 254 2.39 -24.58 0.74
C ARG A 254 2.88 -25.01 2.12
N TYR A 255 3.96 -24.40 2.60
CA TYR A 255 4.35 -24.53 4.01
C TYR A 255 3.63 -23.48 4.86
N ASN A 256 2.89 -23.92 5.88
CA ASN A 256 2.30 -23.04 6.88
C ASN A 256 3.26 -22.92 8.07
N ALA A 257 3.88 -21.75 8.22
CA ALA A 257 4.88 -21.51 9.26
C ALA A 257 4.30 -21.37 10.68
N PHE A 258 2.99 -21.16 10.84
CA PHE A 258 2.33 -21.04 12.15
C PHE A 258 2.13 -22.40 12.81
N ILE A 259 1.72 -23.40 12.02
CA ILE A 259 1.51 -24.77 12.49
C ILE A 259 2.66 -25.72 12.14
N GLU A 260 3.64 -25.25 11.37
CA GLU A 260 4.80 -26.02 10.89
C GLU A 260 4.42 -27.28 10.06
N GLU A 261 3.37 -27.15 9.25
CA GLU A 261 2.85 -28.22 8.40
C GLU A 261 2.84 -27.81 6.91
N VAL A 262 2.91 -28.80 6.03
CA VAL A 262 2.69 -28.64 4.59
C VAL A 262 1.21 -28.85 4.29
N GLU A 263 0.58 -27.80 3.77
CA GLU A 263 -0.79 -27.81 3.31
C GLU A 263 -0.84 -28.18 1.84
N VAL A 264 -1.69 -29.15 1.51
CA VAL A 264 -2.02 -29.49 0.13
C VAL A 264 -3.20 -28.63 -0.29
N LEU A 265 -3.02 -27.82 -1.34
CA LEU A 265 -4.06 -26.94 -1.88
C LEU A 265 -4.89 -27.72 -2.91
N ASP A 266 -5.57 -28.77 -2.45
CA ASP A 266 -6.32 -29.73 -3.26
C ASP A 266 -7.79 -29.33 -3.50
N ASN A 267 -8.21 -28.18 -2.97
CA ASN A 267 -9.55 -27.63 -3.20
C ASN A 267 -9.55 -26.10 -3.09
N VAL A 268 -10.65 -25.51 -3.58
CA VAL A 268 -10.88 -24.07 -3.65
C VAL A 268 -10.93 -23.42 -2.26
N GLU A 269 -11.53 -24.08 -1.26
CA GLU A 269 -11.62 -23.57 0.12
C GLU A 269 -10.24 -23.36 0.76
N LYS A 270 -9.33 -24.34 0.63
CA LYS A 270 -7.96 -24.24 1.13
C LYS A 270 -7.14 -23.20 0.39
N LEU A 271 -7.40 -23.02 -0.91
CA LEU A 271 -6.78 -21.95 -1.69
C LEU A 271 -7.21 -20.58 -1.15
N PHE A 272 -8.49 -20.39 -0.84
CA PHE A 272 -8.98 -19.15 -0.24
C PHE A 272 -8.43 -18.91 1.14
N GLN A 273 -8.42 -19.92 2.01
CA GLN A 273 -7.81 -19.80 3.33
C GLN A 273 -6.32 -19.42 3.24
N ALA A 274 -5.61 -19.95 2.26
CA ALA A 274 -4.22 -19.57 1.99
C ALA A 274 -4.10 -18.10 1.53
N ILE A 275 -4.98 -17.63 0.64
CA ILE A 275 -5.01 -16.23 0.19
C ILE A 275 -5.36 -15.29 1.34
N ASP A 276 -6.35 -15.64 2.16
CA ASP A 276 -6.80 -14.82 3.28
C ASP A 276 -5.71 -14.68 4.35
N ASN A 277 -5.03 -15.78 4.67
CA ASN A 277 -3.85 -15.75 5.55
C ASN A 277 -2.74 -14.83 4.97
N LEU A 278 -2.51 -14.86 3.65
CA LEU A 278 -1.54 -13.95 3.01
C LEU A 278 -1.99 -12.48 3.08
N LYS A 279 -3.28 -12.19 2.88
CA LYS A 279 -3.82 -10.84 3.05
C LYS A 279 -3.59 -10.35 4.48
N HIS A 280 -3.88 -11.18 5.48
CA HIS A 280 -3.65 -10.85 6.88
C HIS A 280 -2.17 -10.60 7.19
N GLU A 281 -1.27 -11.48 6.73
CA GLU A 281 0.19 -11.30 6.86
C GLU A 281 0.66 -9.98 6.22
N ILE A 282 0.19 -9.65 5.02
CA ILE A 282 0.51 -8.38 4.33
C ILE A 282 -0.02 -7.19 5.13
N THR A 283 -1.22 -7.25 5.68
CA THR A 283 -1.79 -6.19 6.52
C THR A 283 -0.96 -5.97 7.79
N CYS A 284 -0.53 -7.04 8.46
CA CYS A 284 0.38 -6.93 9.60
C CYS A 284 1.72 -6.30 9.20
N ILE A 285 2.29 -6.69 8.06
CA ILE A 285 3.53 -6.10 7.54
C ILE A 285 3.32 -4.62 7.22
N LYS A 286 2.21 -4.23 6.57
CA LYS A 286 1.84 -2.84 6.32
C LYS A 286 1.76 -2.07 7.63
N TYR A 287 1.06 -2.58 8.64
CA TYR A 287 0.96 -1.94 9.96
C TYR A 287 2.33 -1.73 10.62
N VAL A 288 3.19 -2.76 10.61
CA VAL A 288 4.57 -2.67 11.14
C VAL A 288 5.39 -1.67 10.34
N TYR A 289 5.28 -1.68 9.01
CA TYR A 289 5.95 -0.75 8.12
C TYR A 289 5.53 0.70 8.37
N HIS A 290 4.24 0.98 8.51
CA HIS A 290 3.73 2.31 8.88
C HIS A 290 4.23 2.74 10.26
N LYS A 291 4.23 1.84 11.24
CA LYS A 291 4.79 2.13 12.58
C LYS A 291 6.29 2.39 12.54
N TYR A 292 7.03 1.68 11.69
CA TYR A 292 8.47 1.85 11.49
C TYR A 292 8.79 3.14 10.73
N LEU A 293 8.01 3.50 9.71
CA LEU A 293 8.08 4.80 9.03
C LEU A 293 7.75 5.94 9.98
N TYR A 294 6.75 5.78 10.85
CA TYR A 294 6.45 6.75 11.91
C TYR A 294 7.63 6.91 12.87
N TYR A 295 8.27 5.81 13.27
CA TYR A 295 9.43 5.83 14.17
C TYR A 295 10.68 6.43 13.50
N ILE A 296 10.99 6.05 12.25
CA ILE A 296 12.08 6.63 11.47
C ILE A 296 11.81 8.10 11.16
N GLY A 297 10.57 8.46 10.83
CA GLY A 297 10.14 9.83 10.65
C GLY A 297 10.44 10.66 11.91
N ASN A 298 10.11 10.13 13.08
CA ASN A 298 10.43 10.78 14.36
C ASN A 298 11.93 10.82 14.68
N VAL A 299 12.71 9.79 14.36
CA VAL A 299 14.16 9.75 14.62
C VAL A 299 14.93 10.65 13.64
N ILE A 300 14.54 10.68 12.36
CA ILE A 300 15.09 11.62 11.37
C ILE A 300 14.69 13.06 11.74
N TYR A 301 13.46 13.27 12.21
CA TYR A 301 12.98 14.55 12.74
C TYR A 301 13.81 15.01 13.95
N GLU A 302 14.04 14.13 14.92
CA GLU A 302 14.90 14.41 16.07
C GLU A 302 16.33 14.68 15.61
N MET A 303 16.95 13.84 14.77
CA MET A 303 18.34 14.03 14.33
C MET A 303 18.55 15.25 13.41
N SER A 304 17.60 15.60 12.54
CA SER A 304 17.72 16.76 11.64
C SER A 304 17.53 18.09 12.37
N GLU A 305 16.63 18.14 13.34
CA GLU A 305 16.38 19.34 14.15
C GLU A 305 17.44 19.52 15.24
N PHE A 306 17.91 18.43 15.88
CA PHE A 306 18.92 18.50 16.94
C PHE A 306 20.28 18.97 16.43
N THR A 307 20.61 18.70 15.16
CA THR A 307 21.92 19.05 14.57
C THR A 307 21.95 20.46 13.97
N LYS A 308 20.79 21.07 13.64
CA LYS A 308 20.72 22.44 13.09
C LYS A 308 20.32 23.51 14.12
N LEU A 309 19.62 23.16 15.21
CA LEU A 309 19.05 24.16 16.14
C LEU A 309 19.72 24.26 17.52
N ASN A 310 20.78 23.49 17.83
CA ASN A 310 21.42 23.50 19.16
C ASN A 310 22.71 24.34 19.27
N ALA A 311 22.90 25.35 18.42
CA ALA A 311 23.95 26.34 18.62
C ALA A 311 23.35 27.65 19.19
N ASN A 312 23.09 27.64 20.51
CA ASN A 312 22.68 28.78 21.35
C ASN A 312 21.31 29.38 21.02
N TYR A 313 20.33 29.34 21.94
CA TYR A 313 19.43 30.46 22.27
C TYR A 313 18.35 29.99 23.25
N ARG A 314 18.44 30.47 24.50
CA ARG A 314 17.42 30.27 25.54
C ARG A 314 16.98 31.60 26.20
N SER A 315 17.24 32.76 25.58
CA SER A 315 17.02 34.05 26.25
C SER A 315 16.37 35.18 25.43
N GLY A 316 15.87 34.94 24.21
CA GLY A 316 15.47 36.03 23.30
C GLY A 316 13.98 36.41 23.25
N ILE A 317 13.06 35.58 23.78
CA ILE A 317 11.62 35.84 23.55
C ILE A 317 11.13 37.06 24.33
N ASP A 318 11.55 37.25 25.59
CA ASP A 318 11.07 38.37 26.42
C ASP A 318 11.37 39.76 25.81
N GLU A 319 12.35 39.86 24.92
CA GLU A 319 12.72 41.10 24.20
C GLU A 319 11.94 41.33 22.89
N CYS A 320 11.31 40.31 22.32
CA CYS A 320 10.54 40.42 21.07
C CYS A 320 9.10 40.89 21.37
N ALA A 321 8.88 42.19 21.52
CA ALA A 321 7.53 42.76 21.57
C ALA A 321 6.94 42.80 20.15
N ILE A 322 5.78 42.17 19.94
CA ILE A 322 5.01 42.28 18.70
C ILE A 322 3.74 43.11 18.92
N LYS A 323 3.35 43.86 17.91
CA LYS A 323 2.14 44.69 17.90
C LYS A 323 1.50 44.66 16.53
N PHE A 324 0.20 44.96 16.50
CA PHE A 324 -0.48 45.36 15.27
C PHE A 324 0.21 46.61 14.68
N ASN A 325 0.40 46.65 13.36
CA ASN A 325 1.07 47.77 12.72
C ASN A 325 0.11 48.96 12.52
N GLU A 326 0.34 50.04 13.27
CA GLU A 326 -0.50 51.24 13.32
C GLU A 326 -0.72 51.91 11.94
N LYS A 327 0.16 51.63 10.96
CA LYS A 327 -0.01 52.13 9.57
C LYS A 327 -1.34 51.70 8.93
N TYR A 328 -1.98 50.65 9.45
CA TYR A 328 -3.26 50.14 8.96
C TYR A 328 -4.49 50.69 9.69
N GLU A 329 -4.33 51.49 10.75
CA GLU A 329 -5.46 52.03 11.53
C GLU A 329 -6.42 52.93 10.72
N ASN A 330 -5.89 53.53 9.65
CA ASN A 330 -6.59 54.45 8.75
C ASN A 330 -7.07 53.79 7.44
N VAL A 331 -6.85 52.49 7.27
CA VAL A 331 -7.41 51.75 6.13
C VAL A 331 -8.93 51.71 6.27
N ASN A 332 -9.66 51.89 5.16
CA ASN A 332 -11.12 51.85 5.15
C ASN A 332 -11.61 50.83 4.11
N PHE A 333 -12.32 49.81 4.60
CA PHE A 333 -12.90 48.70 3.85
C PHE A 333 -14.44 48.66 3.95
N GLN A 334 -15.07 49.73 4.46
CA GLN A 334 -16.54 49.86 4.52
C GLN A 334 -17.14 50.16 3.13
N GLY A 335 -16.32 50.73 2.23
CA GLY A 335 -16.66 50.99 0.83
C GLY A 335 -15.96 50.01 -0.11
N PRO A 336 -15.47 50.47 -1.28
CA PRO A 336 -14.66 49.62 -2.15
C PRO A 336 -13.33 49.29 -1.48
N TRP A 337 -12.90 48.03 -1.60
CA TRP A 337 -11.61 47.59 -1.10
C TRP A 337 -10.53 48.04 -2.08
N LEU A 338 -9.80 49.10 -1.72
CA LEU A 338 -8.83 49.76 -2.59
C LEU A 338 -7.42 49.67 -2.02
N SER A 339 -6.43 49.57 -2.91
CA SER A 339 -5.02 49.69 -2.54
C SER A 339 -4.73 51.13 -2.09
N THR A 340 -4.43 51.32 -0.80
CA THR A 340 -4.23 52.65 -0.21
C THR A 340 -2.75 53.08 -0.17
N ASN A 341 -1.82 52.13 -0.25
CA ASN A 341 -0.37 52.35 -0.27
C ASN A 341 0.36 51.09 -0.81
N GLU A 342 1.68 51.13 -0.91
CA GLU A 342 2.51 50.03 -1.44
C GLU A 342 2.44 48.74 -0.61
N ASP A 343 2.06 48.83 0.68
CA ASP A 343 1.91 47.70 1.59
C ASP A 343 0.48 47.10 1.61
N VAL A 344 -0.48 47.71 0.90
CA VAL A 344 -1.87 47.22 0.78
C VAL A 344 -2.17 46.96 -0.68
N THR A 345 -2.37 45.69 -1.02
CA THR A 345 -2.97 45.30 -2.30
C THR A 345 -4.39 44.84 -2.04
N ALA A 346 -5.39 45.58 -2.54
CA ALA A 346 -6.78 45.20 -2.38
C ALA A 346 -7.52 45.22 -3.73
N PHE A 347 -8.52 44.35 -3.85
CA PHE A 347 -9.33 44.22 -5.05
C PHE A 347 -10.73 43.72 -4.70
N GLU A 348 -11.70 44.07 -5.55
CA GLU A 348 -13.11 43.69 -5.39
C GLU A 348 -13.51 42.46 -6.21
N LYS A 349 -12.69 42.09 -7.20
CA LYS A 349 -12.91 40.93 -8.07
C LYS A 349 -11.77 39.93 -7.87
N PRO A 350 -12.05 38.63 -7.79
CA PRO A 350 -13.36 37.99 -7.93
C PRO A 350 -14.31 38.22 -6.73
N PHE A 351 -13.76 38.60 -5.58
CA PHE A 351 -14.47 39.06 -4.39
C PHE A 351 -13.57 40.01 -3.60
N LYS A 352 -14.12 40.69 -2.59
CA LYS A 352 -13.38 41.62 -1.72
C LYS A 352 -12.27 40.90 -0.96
N CYS A 353 -11.03 41.25 -1.28
CA CYS A 353 -9.84 40.68 -0.66
C CYS A 353 -8.74 41.73 -0.54
N ALA A 354 -7.97 41.66 0.54
CA ALA A 354 -6.85 42.55 0.82
C ALA A 354 -5.63 41.75 1.28
N ILE A 355 -4.46 42.19 0.83
CA ILE A 355 -3.14 41.64 1.15
C ILE A 355 -2.33 42.76 1.80
N LEU A 356 -1.92 42.55 3.04
CA LEU A 356 -1.29 43.53 3.91
C LEU A 356 0.14 43.07 4.24
N ARG A 357 1.14 43.82 3.77
CA ARG A 357 2.57 43.48 3.93
C ARG A 357 3.20 44.13 5.14
N ASN A 358 3.93 43.34 5.94
CA ASN A 358 4.46 43.79 7.22
C ASN A 358 3.33 44.09 8.21
N PHE A 359 2.40 43.14 8.34
CA PHE A 359 1.17 43.27 9.12
C PHE A 359 1.44 43.50 10.62
N LEU A 360 2.43 42.78 11.16
CA LEU A 360 2.92 42.94 12.52
C LEU A 360 4.19 43.81 12.54
N THR A 361 4.39 44.53 13.64
CA THR A 361 5.61 45.33 13.89
C THR A 361 6.21 44.96 15.26
N GLY A 362 7.52 45.11 15.41
CA GLY A 362 8.23 44.71 16.62
C GLY A 362 9.73 44.97 16.57
N SER A 363 10.41 44.75 17.70
CA SER A 363 11.87 44.98 17.85
C SER A 363 12.73 44.07 16.97
N ASN A 364 12.31 42.82 16.73
CA ASN A 364 12.99 41.86 15.86
C ASN A 364 12.01 40.83 15.27
N MET A 365 11.37 41.17 14.15
CA MET A 365 10.35 40.30 13.53
C MET A 365 10.92 39.00 12.95
N ASN A 366 12.13 39.03 12.37
CA ASN A 366 12.75 37.84 11.78
C ASN A 366 13.00 36.77 12.86
N GLU A 367 13.55 37.18 14.01
CA GLU A 367 13.77 36.29 15.15
C GLU A 367 12.45 35.77 15.71
N TYR A 368 11.44 36.65 15.84
CA TYR A 368 10.11 36.25 16.30
C TYR A 368 9.50 35.16 15.41
N PHE A 369 9.51 35.31 14.09
CA PHE A 369 8.95 34.29 13.19
C PHE A 369 9.79 33.02 13.13
N HIS A 370 11.11 33.10 13.30
CA HIS A 370 11.96 31.93 13.47
C HIS A 370 11.53 31.10 14.70
N ILE A 371 11.36 31.77 15.85
CA ILE A 371 10.90 31.14 17.09
C ILE A 371 9.48 30.59 16.94
N LEU A 372 8.57 31.35 16.34
CA LEU A 372 7.19 30.91 16.13
C LEU A 372 7.12 29.63 15.31
N ARG A 373 7.88 29.51 14.21
CA ARG A 373 7.93 28.25 13.42
C ARG A 373 8.36 27.07 14.27
N LYS A 374 9.38 27.26 15.12
CA LYS A 374 9.88 26.24 16.03
C LYS A 374 8.82 25.83 17.05
N GLU A 375 8.19 26.79 17.74
CA GLU A 375 7.13 26.50 18.71
C GLU A 375 5.94 25.77 18.07
N ILE A 376 5.55 26.14 16.83
CA ILE A 376 4.51 25.44 16.08
C ILE A 376 4.93 23.99 15.78
N LEU A 377 6.16 23.73 15.35
CA LEU A 377 6.64 22.37 15.12
C LEU A 377 6.74 21.56 16.44
N ASP A 378 7.21 22.18 17.51
CA ASP A 378 7.32 21.58 18.85
C ASP A 378 5.95 21.22 19.45
N SER A 379 4.88 21.91 19.03
CA SER A 379 3.49 21.57 19.39
C SER A 379 2.99 20.26 18.76
N LYS A 380 3.76 19.66 17.86
CA LYS A 380 3.46 18.43 17.10
C LYS A 380 2.15 18.52 16.32
N PRO A 381 2.10 19.35 15.26
CA PRO A 381 0.95 19.43 14.36
C PRO A 381 0.58 18.04 13.81
N VAL A 382 -0.72 17.75 13.76
CA VAL A 382 -1.24 16.46 13.30
C VAL A 382 -1.54 16.54 11.81
N LEU A 383 -1.13 15.52 11.04
CA LEU A 383 -1.49 15.41 9.62
C LEU A 383 -3.01 15.23 9.52
N LYS A 384 -3.67 16.16 8.83
CA LYS A 384 -5.06 16.07 8.44
C LYS A 384 -5.12 15.84 6.93
N GLU A 385 -5.85 14.80 6.53
CA GLU A 385 -5.98 14.40 5.14
C GLU A 385 -7.42 13.94 4.85
N LYS A 386 -8.07 14.59 3.88
CA LYS A 386 -9.44 14.32 3.40
C LYS A 386 -9.51 14.49 1.88
N ASP A 387 -10.70 14.40 1.29
CA ASP A 387 -10.93 14.73 -0.11
C ASP A 387 -10.44 16.15 -0.45
N LEU A 388 -10.83 17.14 0.36
CA LEU A 388 -10.55 18.56 0.12
C LEU A 388 -9.09 18.97 0.38
N PHE A 389 -8.39 18.32 1.31
CA PHE A 389 -7.08 18.81 1.77
C PHE A 389 -6.12 17.73 2.25
N LYS A 390 -4.84 18.13 2.32
CA LYS A 390 -3.76 17.41 2.98
C LYS A 390 -2.77 18.41 3.55
N PHE A 391 -2.70 18.55 4.87
CA PHE A 391 -1.73 19.43 5.56
C PHE A 391 -1.58 19.04 7.03
N TYR A 392 -0.58 19.57 7.72
CA TYR A 392 -0.47 19.43 9.17
C TYR A 392 -1.12 20.61 9.87
N GLN A 393 -1.89 20.35 10.94
CA GLN A 393 -2.56 21.40 11.71
C GLN A 393 -2.27 21.26 13.20
N THR A 394 -2.09 22.38 13.88
CA THR A 394 -2.10 22.41 15.33
C THR A 394 -3.51 22.24 15.89
N LYS A 395 -3.61 22.04 17.21
CA LYS A 395 -4.84 22.36 17.94
C LYS A 395 -5.17 23.86 17.78
N ASP A 396 -6.42 24.22 18.05
CA ASP A 396 -6.80 25.64 18.12
C ASP A 396 -5.91 26.37 19.14
N PHE A 397 -5.58 27.62 18.84
CA PHE A 397 -4.66 28.43 19.65
C PHE A 397 -5.20 28.67 21.06
N SER A 398 -6.51 28.59 21.30
CA SER A 398 -7.09 28.57 22.64
C SER A 398 -6.52 27.44 23.52
N ALA A 399 -6.18 26.29 22.93
CA ALA A 399 -5.61 25.12 23.61
C ALA A 399 -4.07 25.05 23.55
N LEU A 400 -3.41 26.00 22.87
CA LEU A 400 -1.96 26.11 22.83
C LEU A 400 -1.47 27.21 23.77
N SER A 401 -0.35 26.93 24.45
CA SER A 401 0.33 27.92 25.27
C SER A 401 1.84 27.79 25.13
N SER A 402 2.40 28.71 24.36
CA SER A 402 3.84 28.91 24.22
C SER A 402 4.13 30.40 24.05
N PRO A 403 5.32 30.89 24.44
CA PRO A 403 5.58 32.33 24.52
C PRO A 403 5.31 33.13 23.24
N ALA A 404 5.73 32.66 22.06
CA ALA A 404 5.43 33.36 20.81
C ALA A 404 3.94 33.26 20.44
N VAL A 405 3.32 32.09 20.65
CA VAL A 405 1.88 31.91 20.42
C VAL A 405 1.05 32.85 21.30
N GLU A 406 1.33 32.98 22.59
CA GLU A 406 0.59 33.88 23.50
C GLU A 406 0.70 35.35 23.09
N LYS A 407 1.88 35.77 22.63
CA LYS A 407 2.05 37.13 22.08
C LYS A 407 1.17 37.36 20.86
N LEU A 408 1.08 36.37 19.98
CA LEU A 408 0.22 36.47 18.80
C LEU A 408 -1.27 36.47 19.15
N LYS A 409 -1.67 35.61 20.10
CA LYS A 409 -3.03 35.58 20.65
C LYS A 409 -3.42 36.95 21.19
N SER A 410 -2.53 37.62 21.92
CA SER A 410 -2.79 38.97 22.46
C SER A 410 -3.09 40.02 21.38
N VAL A 411 -2.58 39.83 20.15
CA VAL A 411 -2.80 40.73 19.02
C VAL A 411 -4.08 40.36 18.25
N PHE A 412 -4.30 39.07 17.99
CA PHE A 412 -5.44 38.59 17.20
C PHE A 412 -6.76 38.57 17.97
N TYR A 413 -6.77 38.17 19.25
CA TYR A 413 -8.00 38.21 20.05
C TYR A 413 -8.39 39.63 20.51
N GLY A 414 -7.49 40.61 20.38
CA GLY A 414 -7.72 42.00 20.79
C GLY A 414 -7.65 42.98 19.62
N PRO A 415 -6.53 43.72 19.43
CA PRO A 415 -6.43 44.83 18.47
C PRO A 415 -6.88 44.51 17.04
N VAL A 416 -6.57 43.31 16.53
CA VAL A 416 -6.89 42.95 15.14
C VAL A 416 -8.39 42.70 14.96
N LYS A 417 -9.07 42.12 15.95
CA LYS A 417 -10.53 41.94 15.93
C LYS A 417 -11.24 43.29 15.87
N GLU A 418 -10.88 44.19 16.78
CA GLU A 418 -11.45 45.55 16.84
C GLU A 418 -11.19 46.31 15.54
N TRP A 419 -9.97 46.18 15.00
CA TRP A 419 -9.59 46.75 13.73
C TRP A 419 -10.47 46.21 12.58
N PHE A 420 -10.65 44.89 12.46
CA PHE A 420 -11.49 44.30 11.41
C PHE A 420 -12.92 44.80 11.45
N SER A 421 -13.54 44.84 12.64
CA SER A 421 -14.91 45.35 12.78
C SER A 421 -15.01 46.82 12.37
N LYS A 422 -14.03 47.66 12.77
CA LYS A 422 -13.96 49.07 12.38
C LYS A 422 -13.77 49.26 10.87
N VAL A 423 -12.79 48.59 10.25
CA VAL A 423 -12.44 48.85 8.85
C VAL A 423 -13.43 48.24 7.88
N THR A 424 -14.03 47.10 8.18
CA THR A 424 -15.01 46.46 7.29
C THR A 424 -16.44 46.95 7.53
N GLY A 425 -16.74 47.46 8.72
CA GLY A 425 -18.10 47.78 9.14
C GLY A 425 -18.95 46.55 9.44
N ILE A 426 -18.36 45.35 9.45
CA ILE A 426 -19.04 44.10 9.76
C ILE A 426 -19.08 43.93 11.29
N PRO A 427 -20.26 43.69 11.89
CA PRO A 427 -20.36 43.37 13.31
C PRO A 427 -19.82 41.96 13.57
N LEU A 428 -18.80 41.87 14.43
CA LEU A 428 -18.13 40.61 14.80
C LEU A 428 -18.43 40.28 16.26
N ASP A 429 -18.58 38.99 16.56
CA ASP A 429 -18.76 38.47 17.93
C ASP A 429 -17.43 38.03 18.57
N ASP A 430 -17.48 37.45 19.77
CA ASP A 430 -16.29 37.03 20.55
C ASP A 430 -15.62 35.74 20.08
N ARG A 431 -16.22 35.02 19.14
CA ARG A 431 -15.66 33.77 18.63
C ARG A 431 -14.58 34.07 17.59
N VAL A 432 -13.36 33.65 17.91
CA VAL A 432 -12.20 33.70 17.01
C VAL A 432 -11.57 32.31 17.00
N ALA A 433 -11.62 31.66 15.84
CA ALA A 433 -10.95 30.39 15.61
C ALA A 433 -9.58 30.67 14.99
N LEU A 434 -8.52 30.09 15.53
CA LEU A 434 -7.15 30.37 15.11
C LEU A 434 -6.30 29.10 15.20
N ALA A 435 -5.77 28.64 14.07
CA ALA A 435 -4.90 27.47 14.04
C ALA A 435 -3.72 27.71 13.10
N ALA A 436 -2.57 27.11 13.42
CA ALA A 436 -1.44 27.09 12.52
C ALA A 436 -1.54 25.87 11.61
N GLN A 437 -1.27 26.10 10.34
CA GLN A 437 -1.11 25.06 9.34
C GLN A 437 0.31 25.04 8.81
N VAL A 438 0.82 23.82 8.61
CA VAL A 438 2.13 23.55 8.03
C VAL A 438 1.92 22.66 6.83
N TYR A 439 2.33 23.15 5.66
CA TYR A 439 2.27 22.41 4.40
C TYR A 439 3.68 21.98 4.01
N SER A 440 3.85 20.68 3.79
CA SER A 440 5.06 20.06 3.24
C SER A 440 4.83 19.60 1.80
N HIS A 441 5.85 19.08 1.12
CA HIS A 441 5.72 18.54 -0.24
C HIS A 441 4.46 17.65 -0.43
N GLY A 442 3.73 17.88 -1.53
CA GLY A 442 2.49 17.16 -1.86
C GLY A 442 1.27 17.56 -1.01
N ASN A 443 1.40 18.52 -0.07
CA ASN A 443 0.28 19.06 0.70
C ASN A 443 -0.45 20.14 -0.11
N TYR A 444 -1.76 20.26 0.09
CA TYR A 444 -2.66 21.15 -0.65
C TYR A 444 -3.96 21.40 0.14
N LEU A 445 -4.72 22.41 -0.29
CA LEU A 445 -6.11 22.65 0.12
C LEU A 445 -6.88 23.09 -1.13
N LEU A 446 -7.86 22.30 -1.57
CA LEU A 446 -8.56 22.49 -2.85
C LEU A 446 -9.63 23.58 -2.76
N CYS A 447 -10.34 23.82 -3.87
CA CYS A 447 -11.30 24.91 -4.02
C CYS A 447 -12.46 24.81 -3.02
N HIS A 448 -12.63 25.84 -2.18
CA HIS A 448 -13.71 25.99 -1.20
C HIS A 448 -13.98 27.48 -0.95
N ASP A 449 -15.07 27.81 -0.23
CA ASP A 449 -15.55 29.18 -0.05
C ASP A 449 -15.59 29.68 1.42
N ASP A 450 -15.20 28.84 2.39
CA ASP A 450 -15.23 29.11 3.84
C ASP A 450 -16.61 29.37 4.46
N ARG A 451 -17.72 29.10 3.75
CA ARG A 451 -19.08 29.35 4.24
C ARG A 451 -19.53 28.30 5.24
N VAL A 452 -19.22 28.55 6.51
CA VAL A 452 -19.55 27.66 7.62
C VAL A 452 -20.06 28.49 8.79
N GLY A 453 -21.30 28.23 9.22
CA GLY A 453 -21.93 28.90 10.38
C GLY A 453 -21.76 30.42 10.35
N GLY A 454 -21.38 31.00 11.48
CA GLY A 454 -21.23 32.45 11.64
C GLY A 454 -19.95 33.07 11.06
N ARG A 455 -19.15 32.38 10.23
CA ARG A 455 -17.89 32.95 9.68
C ARG A 455 -18.17 34.17 8.80
N ARG A 456 -17.45 35.28 9.06
CA ARG A 456 -17.65 36.55 8.34
C ARG A 456 -16.40 37.08 7.66
N ILE A 457 -15.25 36.95 8.30
CA ILE A 457 -13.97 37.40 7.77
C ILE A 457 -12.97 36.26 7.93
N ALA A 458 -12.48 35.76 6.80
CA ALA A 458 -11.37 34.82 6.77
C ALA A 458 -10.05 35.60 6.70
N PHE A 459 -9.01 35.07 7.36
CA PHE A 459 -7.68 35.63 7.27
C PHE A 459 -6.59 34.57 7.33
N ILE A 460 -5.47 34.86 6.68
CA ILE A 460 -4.30 34.00 6.56
C ILE A 460 -3.06 34.86 6.80
N LEU A 461 -2.45 34.74 7.98
CA LEU A 461 -1.14 35.34 8.26
C LEU A 461 -0.06 34.36 7.81
N ASN A 462 0.62 34.68 6.71
CA ASN A 462 1.76 33.93 6.26
C ASN A 462 3.01 34.34 7.07
N PHE A 463 3.70 33.31 7.56
CA PHE A 463 5.01 33.44 8.20
C PHE A 463 5.95 32.40 7.60
N THR A 464 5.84 32.22 6.28
CA THR A 464 6.75 31.37 5.49
C THR A 464 8.02 32.13 5.18
N GLU A 465 9.17 31.46 5.09
CA GLU A 465 10.44 32.15 4.80
C GLU A 465 10.38 32.93 3.49
N ASN A 466 11.02 34.10 3.44
CA ASN A 466 11.02 34.98 2.26
C ASN A 466 11.78 34.40 1.05
N SER A 467 12.38 33.22 1.19
CA SER A 467 13.01 32.46 0.10
C SER A 467 12.01 31.69 -0.79
N TRP A 468 10.70 31.79 -0.49
CA TRP A 468 9.64 31.10 -1.22
C TRP A 468 9.38 31.72 -2.59
N THR A 469 9.28 30.89 -3.63
CA THR A 469 8.99 31.33 -5.01
C THR A 469 7.69 30.70 -5.53
N PRO A 470 7.13 31.18 -6.65
CA PRO A 470 5.99 30.53 -7.28
C PRO A 470 6.23 29.06 -7.66
N ASP A 471 7.47 28.69 -7.99
CA ASP A 471 7.85 27.33 -8.37
C ASP A 471 7.80 26.35 -7.18
N ASP A 472 7.94 26.86 -5.94
CA ASP A 472 7.78 26.04 -4.73
C ASP A 472 6.32 25.61 -4.49
N GLY A 473 5.35 26.20 -5.20
CA GLY A 473 3.92 25.95 -5.00
C GLY A 473 3.34 26.64 -3.77
N GLY A 474 2.26 26.13 -3.18
CA GLY A 474 1.69 26.69 -1.95
C GLY A 474 1.07 28.07 -2.08
N LEU A 475 0.67 28.43 -3.30
CA LEU A 475 0.08 29.72 -3.61
C LEU A 475 -1.34 29.76 -3.08
N LEU A 476 -1.73 30.86 -2.46
CA LEU A 476 -3.14 31.15 -2.24
C LEU A 476 -3.73 31.64 -3.56
N GLU A 477 -4.62 30.86 -4.14
CA GLU A 477 -5.25 31.11 -5.43
C GLU A 477 -6.69 31.52 -5.21
N LEU A 478 -7.09 32.68 -5.77
CA LEU A 478 -8.45 33.21 -5.67
C LEU A 478 -9.14 33.02 -7.01
N LEU A 479 -10.33 32.41 -6.99
CA LEU A 479 -10.99 31.94 -8.20
C LEU A 479 -12.10 32.90 -8.66
N GLU A 480 -12.12 33.18 -9.96
CA GLU A 480 -13.21 33.87 -10.62
C GLU A 480 -14.29 32.87 -11.02
N CYS A 481 -15.53 33.23 -10.75
CA CYS A 481 -16.67 32.41 -11.10
C CYS A 481 -17.27 32.90 -12.44
N GLU A 482 -17.56 31.98 -13.36
CA GLU A 482 -18.19 32.34 -14.66
C GLU A 482 -19.64 32.80 -14.48
N THR A 483 -20.33 32.20 -13.52
CA THR A 483 -21.61 32.63 -12.93
C THR A 483 -21.46 32.56 -11.41
N GLU A 484 -22.40 33.05 -10.59
CA GLU A 484 -22.20 33.27 -9.14
C GLU A 484 -21.68 32.07 -8.31
N GLN A 485 -21.66 30.83 -8.82
CA GLN A 485 -21.32 29.61 -8.08
C GLN A 485 -20.34 28.67 -8.80
N TYR A 486 -19.71 29.09 -9.89
CA TYR A 486 -18.94 28.18 -10.76
C TYR A 486 -17.49 28.65 -10.89
N PRO A 487 -16.63 28.40 -9.87
CA PRO A 487 -15.21 28.66 -9.94
C PRO A 487 -14.55 27.73 -10.96
N MET A 488 -14.05 28.33 -12.04
CA MET A 488 -13.40 27.61 -13.14
C MET A 488 -11.98 28.10 -13.40
N LYS A 489 -11.62 29.28 -12.90
CA LYS A 489 -10.37 29.95 -13.27
C LYS A 489 -9.75 30.70 -12.10
N VAL A 490 -8.46 30.45 -11.86
CA VAL A 490 -7.65 31.24 -10.94
C VAL A 490 -7.45 32.65 -11.52
N LYS A 491 -7.82 33.67 -10.75
CA LYS A 491 -7.74 35.09 -11.13
C LYS A 491 -6.57 35.80 -10.50
N HIS A 492 -6.35 35.56 -9.22
CA HIS A 492 -5.25 36.14 -8.44
C HIS A 492 -4.50 35.05 -7.70
N THR A 493 -3.20 35.22 -7.56
CA THR A 493 -2.33 34.33 -6.79
C THR A 493 -1.51 35.13 -5.80
N VAL A 494 -1.33 34.60 -4.60
CA VAL A 494 -0.51 35.20 -3.55
C VAL A 494 0.57 34.21 -3.15
N VAL A 495 1.82 34.60 -3.39
CA VAL A 495 3.00 33.85 -2.94
C VAL A 495 3.12 34.01 -1.41
N PRO A 496 3.20 32.91 -0.64
CA PRO A 496 3.36 33.01 0.80
C PRO A 496 4.71 33.65 1.13
N SER A 497 4.69 34.63 2.02
CA SER A 497 5.87 35.38 2.45
C SER A 497 5.70 35.78 3.91
N GLU A 498 6.81 36.03 4.58
CA GLU A 498 6.82 36.33 6.01
C GLU A 498 6.08 37.65 6.29
N ASN A 499 5.26 37.67 7.34
CA ASN A 499 4.53 38.85 7.81
C ASN A 499 3.54 39.44 6.80
N VAL A 500 2.93 38.59 5.96
CA VAL A 500 1.90 38.99 5.01
C VAL A 500 0.54 38.44 5.45
N LEU A 501 -0.39 39.33 5.77
CA LEU A 501 -1.77 38.96 6.07
C LEU A 501 -2.63 39.09 4.81
N THR A 502 -3.27 38.01 4.40
CA THR A 502 -4.37 38.07 3.42
C THR A 502 -5.69 37.94 4.17
N CYS A 503 -6.68 38.75 3.84
CA CYS A 503 -8.02 38.66 4.41
C CYS A 503 -9.11 38.95 3.36
N PHE A 504 -10.28 38.37 3.57
CA PHE A 504 -11.42 38.54 2.68
C PHE A 504 -12.75 38.33 3.43
N GLU A 505 -13.81 38.92 2.88
CA GLU A 505 -15.17 38.70 3.37
C GLU A 505 -15.65 37.31 2.93
N VAL A 506 -16.24 36.54 3.84
CA VAL A 506 -16.83 35.23 3.54
C VAL A 506 -18.18 35.45 2.87
N VAL A 507 -18.26 35.11 1.57
CA VAL A 507 -19.43 35.35 0.71
C VAL A 507 -19.65 34.17 -0.24
N LEU A 508 -20.77 34.16 -0.98
CA LEU A 508 -21.07 33.07 -1.93
C LEU A 508 -19.99 32.86 -3.01
N GLN A 509 -19.24 33.92 -3.36
CA GLN A 509 -18.20 33.87 -4.39
C GLN A 509 -16.78 33.76 -3.84
N SER A 510 -16.55 33.60 -2.51
CA SER A 510 -15.20 33.62 -1.91
C SER A 510 -14.39 32.34 -2.15
N PHE A 511 -14.47 31.77 -3.35
CA PHE A 511 -13.78 30.55 -3.74
C PHE A 511 -12.27 30.77 -3.83
N HIS A 512 -11.54 29.96 -3.08
CA HIS A 512 -10.08 30.00 -3.02
C HIS A 512 -9.50 28.61 -2.76
N GLN A 513 -8.20 28.46 -3.00
CA GLN A 513 -7.46 27.23 -2.73
C GLN A 513 -6.00 27.53 -2.38
N VAL A 514 -5.30 26.56 -1.77
CA VAL A 514 -3.85 26.56 -1.61
C VAL A 514 -3.26 25.51 -2.55
N SER A 515 -2.54 25.96 -3.57
CA SER A 515 -1.95 25.05 -4.55
C SER A 515 -0.90 24.13 -3.93
N GLU A 516 -0.70 22.97 -4.54
CA GLU A 516 0.20 21.94 -4.03
C GLU A 516 1.62 22.46 -3.78
N ILE A 517 2.23 22.05 -2.66
CA ILE A 517 3.64 22.33 -2.37
C ILE A 517 4.53 21.43 -3.23
N ARG A 518 5.30 22.04 -4.14
CA ARG A 518 6.26 21.35 -5.01
C ARG A 518 7.64 21.23 -4.38
N SER A 519 7.97 22.11 -3.43
CA SER A 519 9.27 22.09 -2.76
C SER A 519 9.45 20.84 -1.92
N LYS A 520 10.51 20.05 -2.21
CA LYS A 520 10.82 18.81 -1.49
C LYS A 520 11.46 19.04 -0.11
N THR A 521 11.94 20.25 0.15
CA THR A 521 12.74 20.58 1.34
C THR A 521 12.18 21.71 2.17
N LYS A 522 11.43 22.64 1.58
CA LYS A 522 10.83 23.78 2.28
C LYS A 522 9.45 23.43 2.84
N LYS A 523 9.02 24.16 3.87
CA LYS A 523 7.68 24.07 4.46
C LYS A 523 7.00 25.43 4.45
N ARG A 524 5.72 25.47 4.06
CA ARG A 524 4.89 26.67 4.13
C ARG A 524 4.21 26.72 5.49
N PHE A 525 4.32 27.86 6.15
CA PHE A 525 3.74 28.14 7.46
C PHE A 525 2.74 29.28 7.35
N SER A 526 1.51 29.02 7.81
CA SER A 526 0.45 30.03 7.87
C SER A 526 -0.41 29.85 9.09
N ILE A 527 -0.93 30.97 9.59
CA ILE A 527 -1.97 30.96 10.62
C ILE A 527 -3.24 31.37 9.92
N GLN A 528 -4.23 30.50 10.01
CA GLN A 528 -5.53 30.73 9.43
C GLN A 528 -6.56 30.87 10.54
N GLY A 529 -7.59 31.64 10.26
CA GLY A 529 -8.68 31.80 11.19
C GLY A 529 -9.85 32.57 10.61
N TRP A 530 -10.90 32.61 11.42
CA TRP A 530 -12.13 33.32 11.09
C TRP A 530 -12.58 34.17 12.28
N TYR A 531 -13.01 35.39 11.96
CA TYR A 531 -13.86 36.16 12.85
C TYR A 531 -15.33 35.88 12.52
N HIS A 532 -16.12 35.65 13.55
CA HIS A 532 -17.53 35.29 13.43
C HIS A 532 -18.44 36.49 13.67
N GLY A 533 -19.68 36.39 13.22
CA GLY A 533 -20.76 37.34 13.48
C GLY A 533 -22.12 36.71 13.20
N SER A 534 -23.13 37.53 12.91
CA SER A 534 -24.45 37.02 12.51
C SER A 534 -24.35 36.19 11.23
N GLU A 535 -25.00 35.01 11.25
CA GLU A 535 -25.12 34.14 10.08
C GLU A 535 -25.82 34.86 8.93
N ILE A 536 -25.31 34.64 7.73
CA ILE A 536 -25.91 35.16 6.50
C ILE A 536 -26.75 34.03 5.89
N GLU A 537 -28.06 34.22 5.84
CA GLU A 537 -28.93 33.32 5.07
C GLU A 537 -28.74 33.57 3.57
N TYR A 538 -28.30 32.54 2.86
CA TYR A 538 -28.29 32.55 1.40
C TYR A 538 -29.56 31.86 0.88
N PRO A 539 -30.21 32.38 -0.18
CA PRO A 539 -31.43 31.76 -0.69
C PRO A 539 -31.17 30.31 -1.11
N MET A 540 -31.97 29.37 -0.60
CA MET A 540 -31.94 27.92 -0.93
C MET A 540 -32.09 27.61 -2.44
N ASN A 541 -32.42 28.59 -3.28
CA ASN A 541 -32.57 28.43 -4.73
C ASN A 541 -31.23 28.43 -5.49
N LEU A 542 -30.18 27.88 -4.89
CA LEU A 542 -29.01 27.45 -5.66
C LEU A 542 -29.48 26.19 -6.37
N ARG A 543 -29.82 26.30 -7.66
CA ARG A 543 -30.17 25.11 -8.45
C ARG A 543 -29.05 24.11 -8.22
N SER A 544 -29.40 22.95 -7.64
CA SER A 544 -28.71 21.71 -7.97
C SER A 544 -28.47 21.81 -9.47
N LEU A 545 -27.20 21.70 -9.90
CA LEU A 545 -26.97 21.07 -11.18
C LEU A 545 -27.56 19.69 -10.99
N SER A 546 -28.88 19.58 -11.11
CA SER A 546 -29.55 18.35 -11.45
C SER A 546 -28.69 17.90 -12.59
N SER A 547 -27.89 16.86 -12.35
CA SER A 547 -27.17 16.13 -13.38
C SER A 547 -28.07 16.22 -14.58
N LEU A 548 -27.66 17.00 -15.59
CA LEU A 548 -28.37 17.15 -16.86
C LEU A 548 -28.79 15.73 -17.18
N HIS A 549 -30.06 15.35 -16.94
CA HIS A 549 -30.43 13.95 -16.68
C HIS A 549 -29.78 13.13 -17.77
N GLN A 550 -28.64 12.49 -17.45
CA GLN A 550 -27.90 11.79 -18.49
C GLN A 550 -28.81 10.63 -18.79
N SER A 551 -29.27 10.58 -20.04
CA SER A 551 -30.14 9.53 -20.51
C SER A 551 -29.50 8.20 -20.12
N ILE A 552 -30.22 7.40 -19.36
CA ILE A 552 -29.83 6.01 -19.11
C ILE A 552 -29.86 5.33 -20.47
N ASP A 553 -28.73 4.78 -20.89
CA ASP A 553 -28.65 4.05 -22.14
C ASP A 553 -29.18 2.63 -21.91
N GLU A 554 -30.09 2.18 -22.79
CA GLU A 554 -30.59 0.81 -22.79
C GLU A 554 -29.47 -0.18 -23.18
N PRO A 555 -29.48 -1.41 -22.63
CA PRO A 555 -28.51 -2.45 -22.96
C PRO A 555 -28.54 -2.80 -24.46
N ILE A 556 -27.37 -2.79 -25.10
CA ILE A 556 -27.28 -3.05 -26.54
C ILE A 556 -27.13 -4.55 -26.84
N ASP A 557 -27.64 -4.98 -28.00
CA ASP A 557 -27.41 -6.35 -28.48
C ASP A 557 -26.10 -6.43 -29.29
N MET A 558 -25.25 -7.39 -28.97
CA MET A 558 -23.99 -7.65 -29.66
C MET A 558 -23.96 -9.09 -30.16
N HIS A 559 -24.58 -9.32 -31.33
CA HIS A 559 -24.77 -10.66 -31.90
C HIS A 559 -23.48 -11.46 -32.14
N ASP A 560 -22.34 -10.80 -32.32
CA ASP A 560 -21.03 -11.43 -32.59
C ASP A 560 -20.06 -11.42 -31.38
N ALA A 561 -20.51 -11.02 -30.19
CA ALA A 561 -19.67 -10.95 -28.99
C ALA A 561 -19.79 -12.20 -28.10
N ASP A 562 -18.65 -12.74 -27.66
CA ASP A 562 -18.56 -13.78 -26.63
C ASP A 562 -17.75 -13.24 -25.44
N LEU A 563 -18.15 -13.54 -24.20
CA LEU A 563 -17.43 -13.16 -22.97
C LEU A 563 -15.96 -13.59 -23.06
N LYS A 564 -15.71 -14.78 -23.63
CA LYS A 564 -14.36 -15.34 -23.82
C LYS A 564 -13.48 -14.52 -24.75
N SER A 565 -14.04 -13.63 -25.56
CA SER A 565 -13.25 -12.76 -26.44
C SER A 565 -12.71 -11.51 -25.73
N PHE A 566 -13.25 -11.17 -24.56
CA PHE A 566 -12.86 -9.99 -23.78
C PHE A 566 -12.26 -10.33 -22.42
N ILE A 567 -12.95 -11.18 -21.66
CA ILE A 567 -12.66 -11.45 -20.24
C ILE A 567 -11.66 -12.60 -20.11
N ASN A 568 -10.81 -12.51 -19.09
CA ASN A 568 -9.93 -13.58 -18.65
C ASN A 568 -10.73 -14.86 -18.31
N SER A 569 -10.29 -16.01 -18.80
CA SER A 569 -11.01 -17.28 -18.65
C SER A 569 -11.21 -17.70 -17.19
N ALA A 570 -10.37 -17.23 -16.26
CA ALA A 570 -10.55 -17.50 -14.84
C ALA A 570 -11.89 -16.99 -14.30
N TYR A 571 -12.39 -15.85 -14.80
CA TYR A 571 -13.66 -15.26 -14.38
C TYR A 571 -14.88 -15.81 -15.13
N LEU A 572 -14.67 -16.80 -16.01
CA LEU A 572 -15.74 -17.48 -16.74
C LEU A 572 -16.00 -18.89 -16.19
N ASP A 573 -15.23 -19.30 -15.19
CA ASP A 573 -15.42 -20.57 -14.49
C ASP A 573 -16.59 -20.45 -13.49
N LYS A 574 -17.50 -21.43 -13.52
CA LYS A 574 -18.73 -21.39 -12.72
C LYS A 574 -18.48 -21.46 -11.21
N GLU A 575 -17.46 -22.18 -10.77
CA GLU A 575 -17.11 -22.26 -9.35
C GLU A 575 -16.55 -20.91 -8.87
N VAL A 576 -15.75 -20.26 -9.71
CA VAL A 576 -15.20 -18.92 -9.44
C VAL A 576 -16.30 -17.87 -9.39
N ILE A 577 -17.23 -17.87 -10.35
CA ILE A 577 -18.37 -16.95 -10.39
C ILE A 577 -19.24 -17.12 -9.13
N SER A 578 -19.59 -18.36 -8.77
CA SER A 578 -20.37 -18.63 -7.56
C SER A 578 -19.67 -18.16 -6.29
N TRP A 579 -18.34 -18.27 -6.22
CA TRP A 579 -17.56 -17.77 -5.09
C TRP A 579 -17.51 -16.23 -5.05
N LEU A 580 -17.30 -15.59 -6.21
CA LEU A 580 -17.27 -14.13 -6.31
C LEU A 580 -18.62 -13.52 -5.92
N ASN A 581 -19.72 -14.14 -6.35
CA ASN A 581 -21.08 -13.79 -5.96
C ASN A 581 -21.24 -13.80 -4.43
N GLY A 582 -20.92 -14.92 -3.76
CA GLY A 582 -21.00 -15.01 -2.30
C GLY A 582 -20.01 -14.11 -1.54
N THR A 583 -18.96 -13.63 -2.20
CA THR A 583 -18.04 -12.60 -1.65
C THR A 583 -18.65 -11.21 -1.78
N PHE A 584 -19.22 -10.90 -2.95
CA PHE A 584 -19.90 -9.64 -3.20
C PHE A 584 -21.10 -9.42 -2.29
N GLU A 585 -21.89 -10.47 -2.05
CA GLU A 585 -23.05 -10.44 -1.17
C GLU A 585 -22.67 -9.99 0.26
N LYS A 586 -21.46 -10.35 0.72
CA LYS A 586 -20.96 -10.01 2.06
C LYS A 586 -20.33 -8.63 2.14
N GLU A 587 -19.56 -8.25 1.13
CA GLU A 587 -18.69 -7.07 1.17
C GLU A 587 -19.24 -5.88 0.36
N SER A 588 -20.23 -6.11 -0.50
CA SER A 588 -20.79 -5.15 -1.47
C SER A 588 -19.74 -4.47 -2.37
N LYS A 589 -18.52 -5.00 -2.39
CA LYS A 589 -17.37 -4.57 -3.19
C LYS A 589 -16.51 -5.77 -3.56
N MET A 590 -15.94 -5.75 -4.75
CA MET A 590 -14.83 -6.64 -5.11
C MET A 590 -13.85 -5.98 -6.10
N ASP A 591 -12.61 -6.47 -6.09
CA ASP A 591 -11.54 -6.07 -6.99
C ASP A 591 -11.12 -7.30 -7.84
N LEU A 592 -11.27 -7.22 -9.17
CA LEU A 592 -10.94 -8.29 -10.11
C LEU A 592 -9.71 -7.92 -10.93
N MET A 593 -8.57 -8.49 -10.53
CA MET A 593 -7.28 -8.27 -11.17
C MET A 593 -7.19 -8.96 -12.53
N ASN A 594 -6.52 -8.34 -13.51
CA ASN A 594 -6.36 -8.88 -14.86
C ASN A 594 -7.70 -9.30 -15.49
N PHE A 595 -8.70 -8.42 -15.36
CA PHE A 595 -10.08 -8.73 -15.76
C PHE A 595 -10.21 -8.97 -17.26
N PHE A 596 -9.72 -8.05 -18.08
CA PHE A 596 -9.64 -8.29 -19.52
C PHE A 596 -8.43 -9.17 -19.84
N LYS A 597 -8.51 -9.87 -20.97
CA LYS A 597 -7.34 -10.53 -21.54
C LYS A 597 -6.24 -9.52 -21.88
N ASP A 598 -4.99 -9.95 -21.73
CA ASP A 598 -3.83 -9.08 -21.93
C ASP A 598 -3.78 -8.46 -23.33
N ASP A 599 -4.19 -9.18 -24.37
CA ASP A 599 -4.24 -8.66 -25.74
C ASP A 599 -5.26 -7.53 -25.90
N VAL A 600 -6.43 -7.66 -25.26
CA VAL A 600 -7.49 -6.64 -25.23
C VAL A 600 -7.02 -5.42 -24.42
N TYR A 601 -6.49 -5.64 -23.21
CA TYR A 601 -5.99 -4.57 -22.35
C TYR A 601 -4.88 -3.77 -23.04
N ASN A 602 -3.85 -4.44 -23.56
CA ASN A 602 -2.71 -3.81 -24.21
C ASN A 602 -3.10 -3.09 -25.51
N ALA A 603 -4.14 -3.55 -26.21
CA ALA A 603 -4.68 -2.85 -27.37
C ALA A 603 -5.43 -1.56 -26.96
N MET A 604 -6.30 -1.63 -25.93
CA MET A 604 -6.96 -0.43 -25.39
C MET A 604 -5.96 0.61 -24.89
N TYR A 605 -4.97 0.17 -24.11
CA TYR A 605 -3.94 1.03 -23.54
C TYR A 605 -3.17 1.78 -24.65
N ARG A 606 -2.74 1.07 -25.71
CA ARG A 606 -2.08 1.68 -26.87
C ARG A 606 -2.96 2.69 -27.60
N GLU A 607 -4.24 2.37 -27.81
CA GLU A 607 -5.18 3.30 -28.47
C GLU A 607 -5.37 4.57 -27.65
N ILE A 608 -5.51 4.45 -26.32
CA ILE A 608 -5.69 5.59 -25.43
C ILE A 608 -4.45 6.47 -25.34
N CYS A 609 -3.26 5.88 -25.30
CA CYS A 609 -1.99 6.61 -25.27
C CYS A 609 -1.62 7.25 -26.63
N SER A 610 -2.32 6.94 -27.72
CA SER A 610 -2.00 7.45 -29.07
C SER A 610 -2.34 8.94 -29.31
N ASN A 611 -2.67 9.70 -28.26
CA ASN A 611 -2.91 11.16 -28.24
C ASN A 611 -3.99 11.70 -29.21
N SER A 612 -4.83 10.84 -29.79
CA SER A 612 -5.84 11.21 -30.78
C SER A 612 -7.24 11.49 -30.19
N ILE A 613 -7.35 11.57 -28.86
CA ILE A 613 -8.63 11.67 -28.14
C ILE A 613 -8.86 13.11 -27.68
N LEU A 614 -10.04 13.64 -27.99
CA LEU A 614 -10.48 14.95 -27.51
C LEU A 614 -11.06 14.83 -26.09
N TRP A 615 -10.38 15.48 -25.14
CA TRP A 615 -10.72 15.50 -23.73
C TRP A 615 -11.26 16.87 -23.33
N LYS A 616 -12.38 16.90 -22.62
CA LYS A 616 -12.99 18.14 -22.08
C LYS A 616 -12.81 18.20 -20.57
N ILE A 617 -12.44 19.36 -20.04
CA ILE A 617 -12.38 19.59 -18.59
C ILE A 617 -13.81 19.50 -18.01
N TYR A 618 -13.94 18.74 -16.93
CA TYR A 618 -15.17 18.63 -16.16
C TYR A 618 -14.95 19.23 -14.78
N GLY A 619 -15.82 20.20 -14.46
CA GLY A 619 -15.85 20.94 -13.21
C GLY A 619 -17.28 21.06 -12.69
N PRO A 620 -17.57 22.00 -11.78
CA PRO A 620 -16.72 23.11 -11.33
C PRO A 620 -15.72 22.71 -10.22
N MET A 621 -14.68 23.53 -10.00
CA MET A 621 -13.51 23.15 -9.19
C MET A 621 -13.84 22.82 -7.73
N GLN A 622 -14.87 23.41 -7.14
CA GLN A 622 -15.31 23.09 -5.77
C GLN A 622 -16.00 21.71 -5.64
N LYS A 623 -16.21 21.00 -6.76
CA LYS A 623 -16.77 19.64 -6.78
C LYS A 623 -15.80 18.65 -7.41
N ARG A 624 -15.16 19.03 -8.52
CA ARG A 624 -14.28 18.16 -9.30
C ARG A 624 -13.41 18.94 -10.27
N LEU A 625 -12.29 18.35 -10.63
CA LEU A 625 -11.46 18.78 -11.74
C LEU A 625 -10.81 17.55 -12.37
N TYR A 626 -11.36 17.08 -13.49
CA TYR A 626 -10.75 16.01 -14.28
C TYR A 626 -11.19 16.16 -15.74
N TYR A 627 -10.75 15.25 -16.60
CA TYR A 627 -11.10 15.27 -18.01
C TYR A 627 -12.09 14.16 -18.33
N VAL A 628 -13.12 14.47 -19.11
CA VAL A 628 -14.06 13.48 -19.65
C VAL A 628 -13.92 13.45 -21.17
N ALA A 629 -13.98 12.27 -21.75
CA ALA A 629 -13.95 12.13 -23.21
C ALA A 629 -15.24 12.71 -23.85
N GLU A 630 -15.12 13.42 -24.97
CA GLU A 630 -16.32 13.91 -25.68
C GLU A 630 -17.14 12.78 -26.29
N LYS A 631 -18.46 12.99 -26.48
CA LYS A 631 -19.33 12.03 -27.17
C LYS A 631 -18.76 11.77 -28.57
N LYS A 632 -18.46 10.50 -28.89
CA LYS A 632 -17.80 10.00 -30.12
C LYS A 632 -16.27 10.16 -30.20
N ALA A 633 -15.60 10.58 -29.12
CA ALA A 633 -14.14 10.63 -29.08
C ALA A 633 -13.53 9.24 -29.32
N PHE A 634 -14.21 8.18 -28.87
CA PHE A 634 -13.92 6.80 -29.20
C PHE A 634 -14.90 6.31 -30.26
N ASN A 635 -14.44 6.19 -31.50
CA ASN A 635 -15.22 5.62 -32.59
C ASN A 635 -14.45 4.47 -33.24
N ALA A 636 -15.14 3.66 -34.03
CA ALA A 636 -14.57 2.47 -34.64
C ALA A 636 -13.42 2.75 -35.65
N GLU A 637 -13.29 3.99 -36.15
CA GLU A 637 -12.23 4.37 -37.07
C GLU A 637 -10.95 4.80 -36.33
N SER A 638 -11.09 5.55 -35.23
CA SER A 638 -9.95 6.08 -34.46
C SER A 638 -9.48 5.16 -33.34
N CYS A 639 -10.40 4.51 -32.63
CA CYS A 639 -10.13 3.66 -31.48
C CYS A 639 -11.01 2.39 -31.56
N PRO A 640 -10.72 1.48 -32.51
CA PRO A 640 -11.57 0.32 -32.78
C PRO A 640 -11.70 -0.61 -31.57
N THR A 641 -10.61 -0.85 -30.83
CA THR A 641 -10.63 -1.71 -29.64
C THR A 641 -11.42 -1.07 -28.52
N VAL A 642 -11.15 0.20 -28.22
CA VAL A 642 -11.85 0.93 -27.15
C VAL A 642 -13.35 1.03 -27.45
N SER A 643 -13.72 1.39 -28.68
CA SER A 643 -15.12 1.44 -29.13
C SER A 643 -15.83 0.08 -28.97
N LYS A 644 -15.12 -1.01 -29.28
CA LYS A 644 -15.63 -2.37 -29.11
C LYS A 644 -15.80 -2.75 -27.63
N VAL A 645 -14.87 -2.34 -26.76
CA VAL A 645 -14.96 -2.60 -25.30
C VAL A 645 -16.06 -1.77 -24.66
N ILE A 646 -16.24 -0.51 -25.03
CA ILE A 646 -17.38 0.31 -24.59
C ILE A 646 -18.69 -0.37 -24.96
N SER A 647 -18.82 -0.82 -26.21
CA SER A 647 -20.00 -1.56 -26.67
C SER A 647 -20.21 -2.83 -25.86
N PHE A 648 -19.13 -3.57 -25.57
CA PHE A 648 -19.18 -4.78 -24.75
C PHE A 648 -19.68 -4.48 -23.32
N LEU A 649 -19.12 -3.46 -22.65
CA LEU A 649 -19.52 -3.07 -21.30
C LEU A 649 -21.01 -2.68 -21.22
N LYS A 650 -21.58 -2.13 -22.31
CA LYS A 650 -23.00 -1.74 -22.42
C LYS A 650 -23.91 -2.84 -22.95
N SER A 651 -23.37 -4.01 -23.28
CA SER A 651 -24.12 -5.07 -23.95
C SER A 651 -25.00 -5.86 -22.98
N LYS A 652 -26.11 -6.41 -23.47
CA LYS A 652 -26.94 -7.38 -22.74
C LYS A 652 -26.13 -8.57 -22.19
N LEU A 653 -25.05 -8.93 -22.88
CA LEU A 653 -24.14 -9.99 -22.45
C LEU A 653 -23.42 -9.63 -21.16
N MET A 654 -22.89 -8.41 -21.05
CA MET A 654 -22.21 -7.92 -19.85
C MET A 654 -23.19 -7.73 -18.69
N PHE A 655 -24.39 -7.19 -18.94
CA PHE A 655 -25.43 -7.04 -17.91
C PHE A 655 -25.77 -8.40 -17.26
N ASN A 656 -26.04 -9.42 -18.07
CA ASN A 656 -26.34 -10.76 -17.57
C ASN A 656 -25.15 -11.40 -16.85
N TYR A 657 -23.93 -11.18 -17.33
CA TYR A 657 -22.72 -11.67 -16.66
C TYR A 657 -22.52 -10.99 -15.30
N LEU A 658 -22.69 -9.68 -15.21
CA LEU A 658 -22.60 -8.95 -13.95
C LEU A 658 -23.70 -9.39 -12.97
N ALA A 659 -24.94 -9.60 -13.45
CA ALA A 659 -26.03 -10.13 -12.62
C ALA A 659 -25.66 -11.50 -12.00
N GLU A 660 -25.10 -12.41 -12.80
CA GLU A 660 -24.62 -13.71 -12.30
C GLU A 660 -23.46 -13.55 -11.30
N LEU A 661 -22.53 -12.64 -11.59
CA LEU A 661 -21.32 -12.40 -10.80
C LEU A 661 -21.60 -11.74 -9.45
N THR A 662 -22.60 -10.84 -9.38
CA THR A 662 -22.92 -10.07 -8.17
C THR A 662 -24.15 -10.57 -7.43
N GLY A 663 -25.01 -11.35 -8.09
CA GLY A 663 -26.29 -11.81 -7.54
C GLY A 663 -27.41 -10.77 -7.67
N LEU A 664 -27.21 -9.71 -8.43
CA LEU A 664 -28.20 -8.67 -8.66
C LEU A 664 -29.15 -9.06 -9.80
N ASP A 665 -30.19 -9.83 -9.48
CA ASP A 665 -31.13 -10.37 -10.47
C ASP A 665 -31.85 -9.29 -11.29
N ASN A 666 -32.12 -8.11 -10.70
CA ASN A 666 -32.77 -6.99 -11.41
C ASN A 666 -31.86 -6.30 -12.44
N LEU A 667 -30.58 -6.67 -12.50
CA LEU A 667 -29.68 -6.25 -13.58
C LEU A 667 -29.82 -7.14 -14.83
N ALA A 668 -30.34 -8.36 -14.69
CA ALA A 668 -30.46 -9.29 -15.81
C ALA A 668 -31.44 -8.78 -16.87
N VAL A 669 -31.03 -8.88 -18.14
CA VAL A 669 -31.86 -8.53 -19.29
C VAL A 669 -32.57 -9.80 -19.74
N ASN A 670 -33.81 -9.98 -19.29
CA ASN A 670 -34.65 -11.17 -19.52
C ASN A 670 -34.56 -11.69 -20.96
N LYS A 671 -34.08 -12.93 -21.11
CA LYS A 671 -34.29 -13.74 -22.32
C LYS A 671 -35.75 -14.21 -22.29
N ASP A 672 -36.54 -13.74 -23.25
CA ASP A 672 -37.91 -14.16 -23.57
C ASP A 672 -38.98 -14.02 -22.45
N VAL A 673 -39.48 -12.81 -22.23
CA VAL A 673 -40.77 -12.62 -21.53
C VAL A 673 -41.73 -11.81 -22.42
N TYR A 674 -42.61 -12.52 -23.10
CA TYR A 674 -43.85 -11.97 -23.65
C TYR A 674 -44.81 -11.74 -22.49
N TYR A 675 -44.92 -10.53 -21.93
CA TYR A 675 -46.18 -9.95 -21.44
C TYR A 675 -45.96 -8.47 -21.14
N LEU A 676 -46.98 -7.67 -21.47
CA LEU A 676 -47.04 -6.22 -21.28
C LEU A 676 -46.84 -5.85 -19.80
N ASP A 677 -45.78 -5.10 -19.47
CA ASP A 677 -45.95 -3.91 -18.63
C ASP A 677 -44.82 -2.89 -18.86
N LEU A 678 -45.20 -1.62 -18.98
CA LEU A 678 -44.33 -0.48 -19.26
C LEU A 678 -43.97 0.20 -17.94
N SER A 679 -42.83 -0.13 -17.33
CA SER A 679 -42.13 0.78 -16.41
C SER A 679 -40.68 0.34 -16.13
N VAL A 680 -39.74 1.07 -16.75
CA VAL A 680 -38.28 1.19 -16.48
C VAL A 680 -37.45 -0.11 -16.55
N GLY A 681 -36.91 -0.42 -17.74
CA GLY A 681 -35.89 -1.46 -17.90
C GLY A 681 -34.54 -1.07 -17.29
N CYS A 682 -33.68 -2.07 -17.03
CA CYS A 682 -32.30 -1.87 -16.59
C CYS A 682 -31.49 -1.12 -17.68
N GLY A 683 -30.45 -0.40 -17.28
CA GLY A 683 -29.61 0.38 -18.20
C GLY A 683 -28.31 0.85 -17.56
N CYS A 684 -27.52 1.65 -18.26
CA CYS A 684 -26.25 2.15 -17.73
C CYS A 684 -25.93 3.59 -18.12
N LYS A 685 -25.04 4.20 -17.34
CA LYS A 685 -24.41 5.49 -17.61
C LYS A 685 -22.91 5.27 -17.72
N GLU A 686 -22.30 5.79 -18.77
CA GLU A 686 -20.86 5.67 -19.04
C GLU A 686 -20.18 7.02 -18.89
N GLU A 687 -19.09 7.06 -18.12
CA GLU A 687 -18.16 8.18 -18.07
C GLU A 687 -16.73 7.67 -18.18
N ILE A 688 -16.03 8.05 -19.26
CA ILE A 688 -14.61 7.75 -19.43
C ILE A 688 -13.81 8.96 -18.97
N ARG A 689 -13.03 8.77 -17.91
CA ARG A 689 -12.35 9.84 -17.19
C ARG A 689 -10.85 9.72 -17.36
N LYS A 690 -10.18 10.85 -17.47
CA LYS A 690 -8.71 10.95 -17.44
C LYS A 690 -8.29 11.83 -16.28
N PHE A 691 -7.42 11.28 -15.45
CA PHE A 691 -6.86 11.94 -14.27
C PHE A 691 -5.35 12.06 -14.45
N GLY A 692 -4.86 13.29 -14.48
CA GLY A 692 -3.44 13.61 -14.48
C GLY A 692 -3.12 14.63 -13.40
N SER A 693 -1.95 15.24 -13.50
CA SER A 693 -1.47 16.31 -12.60
C SER A 693 -2.59 17.30 -12.21
N GLY A 694 -2.88 17.39 -10.91
CA GLY A 694 -3.85 18.32 -10.34
C GLY A 694 -5.31 17.89 -10.39
N CYS A 695 -5.64 16.70 -10.91
CA CYS A 695 -7.02 16.24 -11.03
C CYS A 695 -7.56 15.66 -9.71
N TYR A 696 -8.86 15.80 -9.46
CA TYR A 696 -9.55 15.29 -8.26
C TYR A 696 -11.08 15.25 -8.44
N SER A 697 -11.77 14.58 -7.52
CA SER A 697 -13.16 14.91 -7.17
C SER A 697 -13.33 15.01 -5.67
N LEU A 698 -14.40 15.67 -5.22
CA LEU A 698 -14.75 15.89 -3.82
C LEU A 698 -16.10 15.25 -3.50
N ILE A 699 -16.39 15.10 -2.23
CA ILE A 699 -17.71 14.66 -1.76
C ILE A 699 -18.72 15.78 -2.06
N ASP A 700 -19.78 15.44 -2.78
CA ASP A 700 -20.85 16.37 -3.15
C ASP A 700 -22.13 16.01 -2.37
N ALA A 701 -22.47 16.83 -1.38
CA ALA A 701 -23.66 16.65 -0.54
C ALA A 701 -24.96 16.71 -1.37
N ASP A 702 -25.00 17.51 -2.44
CA ASP A 702 -26.17 17.62 -3.33
C ASP A 702 -26.35 16.36 -4.18
N GLU A 703 -25.26 15.70 -4.60
CA GLU A 703 -25.35 14.41 -5.31
C GLU A 703 -25.80 13.30 -4.35
N CYS A 704 -25.39 13.34 -3.09
CA CYS A 704 -25.84 12.39 -2.08
C CYS A 704 -27.35 12.53 -1.80
N SER A 705 -27.88 13.76 -1.76
CA SER A 705 -29.32 14.01 -1.53
C SER A 705 -30.20 13.78 -2.78
N ASN A 706 -29.68 14.00 -4.00
CA ASN A 706 -30.45 13.78 -5.22
C ASN A 706 -30.42 12.31 -5.71
N SER A 707 -29.51 11.48 -5.18
CA SER A 707 -29.38 10.05 -5.49
C SER A 707 -30.22 9.15 -4.58
N GLU A 708 -31.07 9.72 -3.73
CA GLU A 708 -31.91 9.03 -2.73
C GLU A 708 -32.77 7.87 -3.29
N ASN A 709 -32.93 7.73 -4.62
CA ASN A 709 -33.76 6.70 -5.26
C ASN A 709 -33.04 5.77 -6.27
N GLU A 710 -31.73 5.90 -6.53
CA GLU A 710 -31.03 5.04 -7.52
C GLU A 710 -30.10 4.02 -6.81
N MET A 711 -30.55 2.76 -6.65
CA MET A 711 -29.64 1.63 -6.37
C MET A 711 -28.85 1.33 -7.64
N LEU A 712 -27.51 1.28 -7.54
CA LEU A 712 -26.67 1.05 -8.71
C LEU A 712 -25.41 0.24 -8.38
N LEU A 713 -24.99 -0.54 -9.38
CA LEU A 713 -23.69 -1.20 -9.40
C LEU A 713 -22.71 -0.31 -10.17
N GLU A 714 -21.70 0.22 -9.49
CA GLU A 714 -20.62 1.01 -10.10
C GLU A 714 -19.45 0.09 -10.46
N ALA A 715 -19.07 0.11 -11.73
CA ALA A 715 -17.96 -0.66 -12.28
C ALA A 715 -16.89 0.28 -12.81
N ILE A 716 -15.71 0.25 -12.19
CA ILE A 716 -14.60 1.12 -12.55
C ILE A 716 -13.47 0.26 -13.11
N PHE A 717 -13.18 0.44 -14.39
CA PHE A 717 -12.09 -0.25 -15.05
C PHE A 717 -10.89 0.69 -15.24
N HIS A 718 -9.73 0.31 -14.68
CA HIS A 718 -8.57 1.18 -14.64
C HIS A 718 -7.53 0.84 -15.73
N LEU A 719 -7.13 1.86 -16.50
CA LEU A 719 -5.97 1.85 -17.39
C LEU A 719 -4.90 2.75 -16.79
N VAL A 720 -3.99 2.11 -16.06
CA VAL A 720 -3.00 2.76 -15.23
C VAL A 720 -1.61 2.45 -15.80
N PRO A 721 -0.72 3.45 -15.91
CA PRO A 721 0.68 3.20 -16.22
C PRO A 721 1.32 2.26 -15.19
N GLU A 722 2.18 1.34 -15.63
CA GLU A 722 2.88 0.41 -14.72
C GLU A 722 3.75 1.14 -13.68
N GLU A 723 4.21 2.36 -14.00
CA GLU A 723 5.02 3.20 -13.13
C GLU A 723 4.20 4.00 -12.11
N TRP A 724 2.86 3.91 -12.14
CA TRP A 724 2.01 4.63 -11.20
C TRP A 724 2.14 4.05 -9.80
N ASP A 725 2.42 4.94 -8.85
CA ASP A 725 2.60 4.60 -7.43
C ASP A 725 1.49 5.25 -6.61
N GLU A 726 1.09 4.59 -5.53
CA GLU A 726 0.04 5.05 -4.60
C GLU A 726 0.30 6.48 -4.09
N LYS A 727 1.57 6.88 -3.92
CA LYS A 727 1.95 8.23 -3.48
C LYS A 727 1.46 9.35 -4.39
N TYR A 728 1.15 9.04 -5.65
CA TYR A 728 0.67 10.02 -6.62
C TYR A 728 -0.80 10.39 -6.44
N GLY A 729 -1.57 9.62 -5.67
CA GLY A 729 -3.01 9.79 -5.53
C GLY A 729 -3.80 9.17 -6.69
N GLY A 730 -5.03 9.64 -6.91
CA GLY A 730 -5.94 9.12 -7.93
C GLY A 730 -6.77 7.90 -7.52
N VAL A 731 -6.58 7.38 -6.31
CA VAL A 731 -7.40 6.31 -5.74
C VAL A 731 -8.84 6.78 -5.57
N THR A 732 -9.80 5.93 -5.92
CA THR A 732 -11.22 6.16 -5.63
C THR A 732 -11.52 5.69 -4.22
N ILE A 733 -12.12 6.56 -3.43
CA ILE A 733 -12.47 6.32 -2.04
C ILE A 733 -13.99 6.21 -1.93
N PHE A 734 -14.45 5.10 -1.34
CA PHE A 734 -15.85 4.83 -1.02
C PHE A 734 -16.02 4.88 0.49
N HIS A 735 -16.97 5.68 0.95
CA HIS A 735 -17.16 5.94 2.37
C HIS A 735 -18.35 5.16 2.94
N LEU A 736 -18.07 4.17 3.77
CA LEU A 736 -19.09 3.26 4.32
C LEU A 736 -19.34 3.64 5.78
N GLY A 737 -20.38 4.42 6.08
CA GLY A 737 -20.83 4.65 7.47
C GLY A 737 -21.56 5.97 7.71
N GLU A 738 -22.35 6.01 8.79
CA GLU A 738 -22.88 7.24 9.38
C GLU A 738 -21.78 7.92 10.22
N ALA A 739 -21.77 9.25 10.24
CA ALA A 739 -20.83 10.04 11.03
C ALA A 739 -21.03 9.77 12.53
N ASP A 740 -20.06 9.12 13.19
CA ASP A 740 -20.03 9.04 14.65
C ASP A 740 -19.89 10.45 15.25
N GLU A 741 -20.79 10.78 16.17
CA GLU A 741 -20.75 12.02 16.96
C GLU A 741 -19.60 11.95 17.98
N ASP A 742 -18.49 12.67 17.73
CA ASP A 742 -17.50 12.90 18.78
C ASP A 742 -18.10 13.76 19.92
N GLU A 743 -17.85 13.39 21.18
CA GLU A 743 -18.38 13.98 22.44
C GLU A 743 -18.11 15.51 22.64
N HIS A 744 -17.56 16.23 21.67
CA HIS A 744 -17.11 17.62 21.82
C HIS A 744 -17.77 18.65 20.90
N GLY A 745 -18.80 18.28 20.12
CA GLY A 745 -19.72 19.26 19.53
C GLY A 745 -19.14 20.24 18.50
N ASP A 746 -17.88 20.06 18.06
CA ASP A 746 -17.31 20.75 16.92
C ASP A 746 -17.70 20.01 15.65
N ASN A 747 -18.91 20.30 15.20
CA ASN A 747 -19.56 19.71 14.05
C ASN A 747 -18.95 20.27 12.76
N GLU A 748 -17.84 19.69 12.32
CA GLU A 748 -17.35 19.84 10.94
C GLU A 748 -16.41 18.67 10.61
N TYR A 749 -16.93 17.72 9.82
CA TYR A 749 -16.17 16.65 9.15
C TYR A 749 -15.77 15.39 9.96
N ALA A 750 -16.48 14.93 10.98
CA ALA A 750 -16.24 13.55 11.46
C ALA A 750 -16.62 12.56 10.32
N LEU A 751 -15.64 11.80 9.82
CA LEU A 751 -15.84 10.75 8.80
C LEU A 751 -15.61 9.40 9.49
N PRO A 752 -16.50 8.40 9.36
CA PRO A 752 -16.35 7.07 9.95
C PRO A 752 -15.04 6.37 9.61
N GLU A 753 -14.61 5.48 10.52
CA GLU A 753 -13.37 4.69 10.46
C GLU A 753 -13.30 3.71 9.27
N TYR A 754 -14.41 3.44 8.57
CA TYR A 754 -14.50 2.48 7.47
C TYR A 754 -14.35 3.15 6.10
N VAL A 755 -13.10 3.30 5.66
CA VAL A 755 -12.74 3.77 4.31
C VAL A 755 -12.45 2.55 3.43
N ASN A 756 -13.20 2.37 2.35
CA ASN A 756 -12.93 1.31 1.38
C ASN A 756 -12.28 1.94 0.13
N GLU A 757 -10.99 1.67 -0.08
CA GLU A 757 -10.20 2.26 -1.16
C GLU A 757 -10.14 1.32 -2.37
N SER A 758 -10.33 1.84 -3.59
CA SER A 758 -10.00 1.07 -4.79
C SER A 758 -8.48 0.97 -4.93
N ASN A 759 -7.94 -0.21 -5.20
CA ASN A 759 -6.57 -0.26 -5.67
C ASN A 759 -6.48 0.45 -7.04
N LEU A 760 -5.41 1.19 -7.31
CA LEU A 760 -5.19 1.79 -8.63
C LEU A 760 -4.12 0.98 -9.35
N LEU A 761 -4.54 -0.11 -10.00
CA LEU A 761 -3.66 -1.07 -10.64
C LEU A 761 -4.01 -1.27 -12.12
N PRO A 762 -3.03 -1.63 -12.96
CA PRO A 762 -3.28 -1.99 -14.36
C PRO A 762 -4.29 -3.15 -14.48
N ASN A 763 -5.23 -3.04 -15.41
CA ASN A 763 -6.21 -4.08 -15.76
C ASN A 763 -7.06 -4.58 -14.58
N LEU A 764 -7.35 -3.68 -13.63
CA LEU A 764 -8.22 -3.95 -12.50
C LEU A 764 -9.66 -3.48 -12.82
N LEU A 765 -10.63 -4.36 -12.56
CA LEU A 765 -12.04 -4.00 -12.47
C LEU A 765 -12.46 -3.93 -10.99
N THR A 766 -12.88 -2.75 -10.56
CA THR A 766 -13.48 -2.55 -9.24
C THR A 766 -15.00 -2.54 -9.40
N LEU A 767 -15.71 -3.40 -8.67
CA LEU A 767 -17.17 -3.41 -8.59
C LEU A 767 -17.59 -2.97 -7.20
N VAL A 768 -18.50 -2.00 -7.11
CA VAL A 768 -19.08 -1.52 -5.85
C VAL A 768 -20.58 -1.40 -6.01
N TYR A 769 -21.33 -2.06 -5.13
CA TYR A 769 -22.76 -1.83 -4.99
C TYR A 769 -22.97 -0.63 -4.08
N ARG A 770 -23.71 0.36 -4.57
CA ARG A 770 -24.00 1.59 -3.81
C ARG A 770 -25.47 1.58 -3.44
N ASP A 771 -25.73 1.47 -2.14
CA ASP A 771 -27.01 1.84 -1.57
C ASP A 771 -27.08 3.36 -1.36
N ARG A 772 -28.26 3.81 -0.95
CA ARG A 772 -28.58 5.23 -0.76
C ARG A 772 -27.54 5.86 0.18
N ALA A 773 -26.86 6.90 -0.27
CA ALA A 773 -25.98 7.77 0.54
C ALA A 773 -24.51 7.35 0.79
N VAL A 774 -23.89 6.43 0.05
CA VAL A 774 -22.42 6.24 0.12
C VAL A 774 -21.70 7.34 -0.69
N PRO A 775 -21.01 8.33 -0.09
CA PRO A 775 -20.27 9.32 -0.87
C PRO A 775 -18.98 8.71 -1.43
N THR A 776 -18.58 9.21 -2.61
CA THR A 776 -17.40 8.73 -3.33
C THR A 776 -16.61 9.88 -3.90
N PHE A 777 -15.28 9.78 -3.85
CA PHE A 777 -14.42 10.78 -4.46
C PHE A 777 -13.11 10.16 -4.97
N VAL A 778 -12.44 10.84 -5.90
CA VAL A 778 -11.13 10.47 -6.42
C VAL A 778 -10.10 11.40 -5.80
N LYS A 779 -9.16 10.81 -5.07
CA LYS A 779 -8.11 11.55 -4.36
C LYS A 779 -7.29 12.39 -5.35
N TYR A 780 -6.92 13.60 -4.93
CA TYR A 780 -6.08 14.51 -5.70
C TYR A 780 -4.82 13.83 -6.24
N VAL A 781 -4.60 14.00 -7.54
CA VAL A 781 -3.41 13.54 -8.23
C VAL A 781 -2.32 14.60 -8.12
N THR A 782 -1.25 14.25 -7.43
CA THR A 782 -0.10 15.14 -7.20
C THR A 782 0.57 15.56 -8.51
N LYS A 783 1.16 16.75 -8.52
CA LYS A 783 1.98 17.23 -9.65
C LYS A 783 3.26 16.44 -9.85
N ASP A 784 3.62 15.57 -8.89
CA ASP A 784 4.75 14.68 -9.06
C ASP A 784 4.56 13.78 -10.28
N VAL A 785 3.35 13.41 -10.72
CA VAL A 785 3.16 12.55 -11.91
C VAL A 785 3.75 13.12 -13.20
N GLU A 786 4.06 14.42 -13.26
CA GLU A 786 4.62 15.12 -14.43
C GLU A 786 5.99 14.56 -14.90
N HIS A 787 6.70 13.79 -14.07
CA HIS A 787 7.96 13.14 -14.47
C HIS A 787 7.77 11.79 -15.19
N LEU A 788 6.57 11.21 -15.14
CA LEU A 788 6.28 9.93 -15.79
C LEU A 788 6.19 10.13 -17.31
N GLU A 789 6.52 9.09 -18.07
CA GLU A 789 6.34 9.10 -19.53
C GLU A 789 4.86 9.31 -19.90
N ILE A 790 3.96 8.70 -19.11
CA ILE A 790 2.51 8.86 -19.19
C ILE A 790 2.02 9.44 -17.86
N PRO A 791 1.85 10.78 -17.76
CA PRO A 791 1.57 11.49 -16.50
C PRO A 791 0.09 11.50 -16.13
N TYR A 792 -0.66 10.47 -16.54
CA TYR A 792 -2.09 10.33 -16.28
C TYR A 792 -2.52 8.86 -16.32
N PHE A 793 -3.63 8.55 -15.68
CA PHE A 793 -4.38 7.31 -15.91
C PHE A 793 -5.75 7.63 -16.51
N VAL A 794 -6.36 6.60 -17.10
CA VAL A 794 -7.73 6.66 -17.61
C VAL A 794 -8.54 5.59 -16.90
N ASP A 795 -9.79 5.88 -16.58
CA ASP A 795 -10.74 4.87 -16.17
C ASP A 795 -12.03 4.92 -16.98
N PHE A 796 -12.69 3.77 -17.04
CA PHE A 796 -14.03 3.62 -17.57
C PHE A 796 -14.94 3.42 -16.37
N ASN A 797 -15.69 4.45 -16.01
CA ASN A 797 -16.67 4.40 -14.93
C ASN A 797 -18.06 4.15 -15.51
N ILE A 798 -18.58 2.93 -15.31
CA ILE A 798 -19.91 2.53 -15.77
C ILE A 798 -20.81 2.33 -14.55
N LYS A 799 -21.91 3.06 -14.51
CA LYS A 799 -22.95 2.92 -13.49
C LYS A 799 -24.12 2.13 -14.07
N TYR A 800 -24.31 0.91 -13.59
CA TYR A 800 -25.40 0.02 -13.98
C TYR A 800 -26.59 0.22 -13.05
N VAL A 801 -27.75 0.51 -13.64
CA VAL A 801 -29.01 0.78 -12.93
C VAL A 801 -29.91 -0.45 -13.06
N GLU A 802 -30.36 -0.95 -11.91
CA GLU A 802 -31.30 -2.08 -11.82
C GLU A 802 -32.71 -1.67 -12.30
N SER A 803 -33.51 -2.64 -12.76
CA SER A 803 -34.94 -2.40 -12.95
C SER A 803 -35.63 -2.18 -11.59
N GLN A 804 -36.50 -1.18 -11.50
CA GLN A 804 -37.27 -0.95 -10.27
C GLN A 804 -38.41 -1.96 -10.20
N SER A 805 -38.40 -2.83 -9.18
CA SER A 805 -39.62 -3.54 -8.80
C SER A 805 -40.59 -2.54 -8.19
N MET A 806 -41.77 -2.35 -8.80
CA MET A 806 -42.86 -1.71 -8.07
C MET A 806 -43.26 -2.65 -6.94
N ASP A 807 -42.80 -2.36 -5.73
CA ASP A 807 -43.43 -2.89 -4.52
C ASP A 807 -44.89 -2.43 -4.57
N THR A 808 -45.77 -3.39 -4.83
CA THR A 808 -47.21 -3.19 -4.69
C THR A 808 -47.50 -3.27 -3.19
N GLU A 809 -47.86 -2.13 -2.59
CA GLU A 809 -48.37 -2.03 -1.21
C GLU A 809 -49.45 -3.07 -0.88
#